data_AF-A0A2X0NIT0-F1
#
_entry.id   AF-A0A2X0NIT0-F1
#
_cell.length_a   1.000
_cell.length_b   1.000
_cell.length_c   1.000
_cell.angle_alpha   90.00
_cell.angle_beta   90.00
_cell.angle_gamma   90.00
#
_symmetry.space_group_name_H-M   'P 1'
#
loop_
_entity.id
_entity.type
_entity.pdbx_description
1 polymer ?
#
loop_
_entity_poly.entity_id
_entity_poly.type
_entity_poly.pdbx_seq_one_letter_code
_entity_poly.pdbx_strand_id
1 'polypeptide(L)'
;MSNKVNILVYNGSGVSAASLAFTLASLKAYASHHYDVQLVSPKTLRSDPWTETCALLVFPGGRDLPYLFDLQGEPNRRIKEWVTKHGGKYLGFCAGAYYASQEIEFERGTRLEVVGQRELGFFPGMCKGAVFAGFEYDSEAGAREVSIALVRNVWRDHWSMSPEKLDVWYNGGGHFVLAEDSITSEQRSRIGILARYEQIEGRPIAGVVCDVGNKGGKAVLWSVHPEHPSLATNSSKASSSLDYDAKEALRSALLRSTLALLDIQVSEEAAPPPKLLPLFLASTDLELVTRTAIAIGSKRVAGQQSQATLEDRNDSFLLHPSKVASKVIHAHRARQGTFDVEELRTTTKEIVVCSEGLPPKEWTPLFDVRAYFEQKQALAAGSEGMGIGGILMYGETVTSTQTMMDKNDRFLSALPLGLTCIASHQIAGRGRGGNSWVSPAGCLQFSLVLRLASNQASKIVFLQYLFGLAVVEAIRGTPGYAGVEVCLKWPNDVYGRVGEGKELRKIGGILVNSSYAGDEFTLVVGCGINTSNPLPTTSVNELVAAHNAQYGTALAPFTPEVLMARVLHQFGGMWDVFLNEGFEPFVNRYLGCWIHSEQRVTIEATGQIVKIIGITPDHGLLRTVPIDVDREGREVFGGGMGREPRRGFVDLQPDGNGFDMLKKLLVSKKT
;
A
#
# COMPACT_ATOMS: atom_id res chain seq x y z
N MET A 1 -17.71 -9.56 1.87
CA MET A 1 -16.26 -9.87 1.81
C MET A 1 -15.52 -9.03 2.85
N SER A 2 -14.62 -9.63 3.61
CA SER A 2 -13.80 -8.99 4.65
C SER A 2 -13.01 -7.79 4.10
N ASN A 3 -13.02 -6.64 4.80
CA ASN A 3 -12.21 -5.44 4.46
C ASN A 3 -10.70 -5.62 4.72
N LYS A 4 -10.25 -6.84 5.04
CA LYS A 4 -8.84 -7.15 5.31
C LYS A 4 -8.07 -7.30 4.00
N VAL A 5 -7.36 -6.25 3.62
CA VAL A 5 -6.66 -6.11 2.34
C VAL A 5 -5.13 -6.15 2.48
N ASN A 6 -4.58 -6.03 3.69
CA ASN A 6 -3.14 -5.87 3.92
C ASN A 6 -2.51 -7.09 4.58
N ILE A 7 -1.37 -7.55 4.07
CA ILE A 7 -0.40 -8.37 4.79
C ILE A 7 0.72 -7.45 5.25
N LEU A 8 0.90 -7.33 6.56
CA LEU A 8 1.88 -6.44 7.17
C LEU A 8 3.11 -7.24 7.60
N VAL A 9 4.28 -6.86 7.10
CA VAL A 9 5.57 -7.45 7.45
C VAL A 9 6.33 -6.49 8.34
N TYR A 10 6.64 -6.92 9.56
CA TYR A 10 7.37 -6.10 10.51
C TYR A 10 8.77 -5.73 9.99
N ASN A 11 9.10 -4.43 10.04
CA ASN A 11 10.38 -3.86 9.63
C ASN A 11 10.90 -2.88 10.69
N GLY A 12 10.99 -3.35 11.94
CA GLY A 12 11.65 -2.62 13.01
C GLY A 12 13.04 -3.15 13.31
N SER A 13 13.58 -2.75 14.45
CA SER A 13 14.87 -3.22 14.95
C SER A 13 14.84 -4.73 15.14
N GLY A 14 15.96 -5.39 14.86
CA GLY A 14 16.13 -6.84 15.07
C GLY A 14 15.79 -7.71 13.87
N VAL A 15 15.08 -7.21 12.86
CA VAL A 15 14.83 -8.00 11.65
C VAL A 15 16.12 -8.13 10.83
N SER A 16 16.47 -9.35 10.39
CA SER A 16 17.58 -9.55 9.46
C SER A 16 17.19 -9.06 8.06
N ALA A 17 18.09 -8.33 7.39
CA ALA A 17 17.86 -7.83 6.03
C ALA A 17 17.53 -8.96 5.04
N ALA A 18 18.23 -10.09 5.15
CA ALA A 18 17.99 -11.27 4.30
C ALA A 18 16.61 -11.89 4.58
N SER A 19 16.27 -12.14 5.87
CA SER A 19 14.95 -12.67 6.24
C SER A 19 13.82 -11.75 5.81
N LEU A 20 13.98 -10.43 5.91
CA LEU A 20 13.00 -9.47 5.44
C LEU A 20 12.80 -9.55 3.92
N ALA A 21 13.89 -9.55 3.16
CA ALA A 21 13.86 -9.61 1.70
C ALA A 21 13.17 -10.90 1.22
N PHE A 22 13.53 -12.05 1.78
CA PHE A 22 12.94 -13.33 1.38
C PHE A 22 11.49 -13.50 1.84
N THR A 23 11.13 -12.99 3.02
CA THR A 23 9.74 -12.94 3.48
C THR A 23 8.89 -12.12 2.51
N LEU A 24 9.36 -10.91 2.16
CA LEU A 24 8.67 -10.05 1.20
C LEU A 24 8.55 -10.68 -0.18
N ALA A 25 9.63 -11.27 -0.70
CA ALA A 25 9.61 -11.93 -2.00
C ALA A 25 8.59 -13.08 -2.04
N SER A 26 8.58 -13.93 -1.02
CA SER A 26 7.66 -15.07 -0.93
C SER A 26 6.19 -14.62 -0.80
N LEU A 27 5.92 -13.62 0.05
CA LEU A 27 4.56 -13.10 0.20
C LEU A 27 4.07 -12.38 -1.06
N LYS A 28 4.93 -11.58 -1.70
CA LYS A 28 4.58 -10.92 -2.97
C LYS A 28 4.39 -11.93 -4.10
N ALA A 29 5.14 -13.03 -4.13
CA ALA A 29 4.97 -14.06 -5.14
C ALA A 29 3.59 -14.74 -5.04
N TYR A 30 3.08 -15.02 -3.84
CA TYR A 30 1.91 -15.89 -3.68
C TYR A 30 0.65 -15.21 -3.15
N ALA A 31 0.76 -14.04 -2.51
CA ALA A 31 -0.39 -13.36 -1.90
C ALA A 31 -0.78 -12.05 -2.58
N SER A 32 0.03 -11.50 -3.50
CA SER A 32 -0.21 -10.18 -4.10
C SER A 32 -1.47 -10.08 -4.97
N HIS A 33 -2.01 -11.22 -5.42
CA HIS A 33 -3.26 -11.27 -6.17
C HIS A 33 -4.49 -10.97 -5.31
N HIS A 34 -4.40 -11.21 -4.00
CA HIS A 34 -5.53 -11.11 -3.07
C HIS A 34 -5.29 -10.09 -1.96
N TYR A 35 -4.05 -9.69 -1.71
CA TYR A 35 -3.65 -8.80 -0.63
C TYR A 35 -2.54 -7.86 -1.06
N ASP A 36 -2.46 -6.71 -0.41
CA ASP A 36 -1.31 -5.82 -0.50
C ASP A 36 -0.27 -6.16 0.57
N VAL A 37 0.98 -6.39 0.15
CA VAL A 37 2.08 -6.77 1.04
C VAL A 37 2.90 -5.53 1.37
N GLN A 38 2.79 -5.05 2.62
CA GLN A 38 3.41 -3.81 3.07
C GLN A 38 4.36 -4.04 4.24
N LEU A 39 5.36 -3.15 4.34
CA LEU A 39 6.17 -3.05 5.55
C LEU A 39 5.42 -2.27 6.64
N VAL A 40 5.57 -2.70 7.89
CA VAL A 40 5.02 -2.00 9.06
C VAL A 40 6.11 -1.69 10.08
N SER A 41 6.13 -0.43 10.54
CA SER A 41 7.09 0.04 11.54
C SER A 41 6.58 -0.13 12.98
N PRO A 42 7.46 -0.14 14.00
CA PRO A 42 7.05 -0.12 15.40
C PRO A 42 6.14 1.06 15.74
N LYS A 43 6.41 2.22 15.14
CA LYS A 43 5.59 3.43 15.31
C LYS A 43 4.17 3.20 14.79
N THR A 44 4.03 2.66 13.58
CA THR A 44 2.74 2.34 12.97
C THR A 44 1.97 1.34 13.82
N LEU A 45 2.62 0.29 14.34
CA LEU A 45 1.97 -0.69 15.21
C LEU A 45 1.46 -0.08 16.52
N ARG A 46 2.12 0.99 17.01
CA ARG A 46 1.79 1.70 18.25
C ARG A 46 0.63 2.68 18.09
N SER A 47 0.62 3.48 17.02
CA SER A 47 -0.31 4.62 16.88
C SER A 47 -1.40 4.42 15.84
N ASP A 48 -1.09 3.81 14.70
CA ASP A 48 -1.96 3.90 13.51
C ASP A 48 -3.09 2.85 13.56
N PRO A 49 -4.23 3.06 12.88
CA PRO A 49 -5.36 2.13 12.87
C PRO A 49 -5.16 0.97 11.87
N TRP A 50 -4.08 0.19 12.04
CA TRP A 50 -3.70 -0.88 11.10
C TRP A 50 -4.55 -2.16 11.20
N THR A 51 -5.21 -2.39 12.34
CA THR A 51 -5.85 -3.68 12.69
C THR A 51 -7.05 -4.04 11.81
N GLU A 52 -7.69 -3.05 11.19
CA GLU A 52 -8.97 -3.23 10.48
C GLU A 52 -8.79 -3.75 9.07
N THR A 53 -7.71 -3.30 8.42
CA THR A 53 -7.35 -3.72 7.07
C THR A 53 -6.34 -4.85 7.07
N CYS A 54 -5.76 -5.20 8.22
CA CYS A 54 -4.77 -6.28 8.33
C CYS A 54 -5.42 -7.67 8.25
N ALA A 55 -5.00 -8.44 7.25
CA ALA A 55 -5.29 -9.86 7.08
C ALA A 55 -4.31 -10.74 7.86
N LEU A 56 -3.02 -10.41 7.80
CA LEU A 56 -1.92 -11.17 8.40
C LEU A 56 -0.81 -10.22 8.88
N LEU A 57 -0.31 -10.45 10.08
CA LEU A 57 0.88 -9.80 10.62
C LEU A 57 2.04 -10.80 10.66
N VAL A 58 3.13 -10.48 9.96
CA VAL A 58 4.29 -11.36 9.77
C VAL A 58 5.53 -10.76 10.45
N PHE A 59 6.20 -11.59 11.25
CA PHE A 59 7.45 -11.25 11.93
C PHE A 59 8.57 -12.15 11.38
N PRO A 60 9.50 -11.60 10.57
CA PRO A 60 10.60 -12.37 10.00
C PRO A 60 11.65 -12.79 11.05
N GLY A 61 12.59 -13.63 10.61
CA GLY A 61 13.77 -14.01 11.38
C GLY A 61 14.73 -12.85 11.67
N GLY A 62 15.54 -12.99 12.72
CA GLY A 62 16.39 -11.91 13.21
C GLY A 62 16.81 -12.07 14.67
N ARG A 63 16.63 -11.01 15.46
CA ARG A 63 16.99 -10.92 16.89
C ARG A 63 15.77 -10.59 17.74
N ASP A 64 15.58 -11.32 18.82
CA ASP A 64 14.42 -11.19 19.70
C ASP A 64 14.47 -9.93 20.61
N LEU A 65 15.60 -9.62 21.25
CA LEU A 65 15.70 -8.49 22.19
C LEU A 65 15.33 -7.13 21.57
N PRO A 66 15.72 -6.81 20.33
CA PRO A 66 15.25 -5.59 19.69
C PRO A 66 13.73 -5.54 19.44
N TYR A 67 13.07 -6.69 19.18
CA TYR A 67 11.60 -6.74 19.10
C TYR A 67 10.98 -6.36 20.44
N LEU A 68 11.52 -6.89 21.54
CA LEU A 68 11.09 -6.52 22.88
C LEU A 68 11.24 -5.02 23.12
N PHE A 69 12.41 -4.45 22.80
CA PHE A 69 12.66 -3.00 22.96
C PHE A 69 11.67 -2.13 22.17
N ASP A 70 11.38 -2.51 20.92
CA ASP A 70 10.50 -1.73 20.04
C ASP A 70 9.01 -1.83 20.43
N LEU A 71 8.58 -3.00 20.92
CA LEU A 71 7.16 -3.39 20.98
C LEU A 71 6.60 -3.63 22.38
N GLN A 72 7.44 -3.71 23.42
CA GLN A 72 6.99 -3.93 24.79
C GLN A 72 5.93 -2.89 25.22
N GLY A 73 4.90 -3.35 25.92
CA GLY A 73 3.79 -2.54 26.41
C GLY A 73 2.67 -2.39 25.37
N GLU A 74 2.39 -1.13 24.99
CA GLU A 74 1.21 -0.81 24.16
C GLU A 74 1.17 -1.56 22.81
N PRO A 75 2.24 -1.61 22.00
CA PRO A 75 2.20 -2.30 20.71
C PRO A 75 1.85 -3.78 20.86
N ASN A 76 2.51 -4.51 21.77
CA ASN A 76 2.20 -5.92 22.05
C ASN A 76 0.76 -6.11 22.54
N ARG A 77 0.24 -5.21 23.39
CA ARG A 77 -1.17 -5.26 23.83
C ARG A 77 -2.11 -5.20 22.63
N ARG A 78 -1.90 -4.25 21.71
CA ARG A 78 -2.71 -4.09 20.50
C ARG A 78 -2.63 -5.31 19.59
N ILE A 79 -1.43 -5.86 19.37
CA ILE A 79 -1.23 -7.08 18.55
C ILE A 79 -1.96 -8.27 19.20
N LYS A 80 -1.78 -8.46 20.51
CA LYS A 80 -2.41 -9.56 21.26
C LYS A 80 -3.93 -9.46 21.23
N GLU A 81 -4.49 -8.28 21.45
CA GLU A 81 -5.94 -8.06 21.36
C GLU A 81 -6.47 -8.30 19.95
N TRP A 82 -5.77 -7.84 18.91
CA TRP A 82 -6.14 -8.10 17.53
C TRP A 82 -6.22 -9.59 17.22
N VAL A 83 -5.21 -10.38 17.59
CA VAL A 83 -5.23 -11.85 17.40
C VAL A 83 -6.34 -12.49 18.25
N THR A 84 -6.34 -12.26 19.57
CA THR A 84 -7.21 -12.97 20.53
C THR A 84 -8.69 -12.57 20.46
N LYS A 85 -9.00 -11.28 20.30
CA LYS A 85 -10.35 -10.71 20.40
C LYS A 85 -10.99 -10.42 19.04
N HIS A 86 -10.18 -10.25 17.98
CA HIS A 86 -10.64 -9.87 16.64
C HIS A 86 -10.34 -10.90 15.55
N GLY A 87 -9.82 -12.09 15.92
CA GLY A 87 -9.54 -13.16 14.97
C GLY A 87 -8.39 -12.81 14.02
N GLY A 88 -7.42 -12.04 14.50
CA GLY A 88 -6.19 -11.73 13.78
C GLY A 88 -5.32 -12.97 13.56
N LYS A 89 -4.43 -12.88 12.57
CA LYS A 89 -3.53 -13.96 12.13
C LYS A 89 -2.08 -13.52 12.30
N TYR A 90 -1.28 -14.34 12.95
CA TYR A 90 0.15 -14.07 13.17
C TYR A 90 1.01 -15.15 12.52
N LEU A 91 2.09 -14.75 11.86
CA LEU A 91 3.11 -15.65 11.32
C LEU A 91 4.48 -15.21 11.81
N GLY A 92 5.18 -16.10 12.52
CA GLY A 92 6.53 -15.86 13.00
C GLY A 92 7.51 -16.85 12.38
N PHE A 93 8.65 -16.34 11.92
CA PHE A 93 9.81 -17.14 11.53
C PHE A 93 10.97 -16.85 12.49
N CYS A 94 11.66 -17.90 12.96
CA CYS A 94 12.84 -17.76 13.81
C CYS A 94 12.57 -16.77 14.97
N ALA A 95 13.27 -15.63 15.06
CA ALA A 95 13.07 -14.61 16.08
C ALA A 95 11.60 -14.21 16.27
N GLY A 96 10.86 -14.06 15.17
CA GLY A 96 9.44 -13.76 15.20
C GLY A 96 8.59 -14.88 15.79
N ALA A 97 9.03 -16.13 15.67
CA ALA A 97 8.36 -17.28 16.27
C ALA A 97 8.61 -17.38 17.78
N TYR A 98 9.86 -17.22 18.24
CA TYR A 98 10.18 -17.30 19.66
C TYR A 98 9.58 -16.11 20.43
N TYR A 99 9.59 -14.91 19.83
CA TYR A 99 9.02 -13.70 20.44
C TYR A 99 7.51 -13.83 20.72
N ALA A 100 6.82 -14.69 19.95
CA ALA A 100 5.41 -15.00 20.14
C ALA A 100 5.15 -16.17 21.11
N SER A 101 6.19 -16.81 21.64
CA SER A 101 6.07 -17.82 22.71
C SER A 101 5.90 -17.13 24.07
N GLN A 102 5.42 -17.84 25.08
CA GLN A 102 5.27 -17.27 26.43
C GLN A 102 6.65 -17.07 27.08
N GLU A 103 7.55 -18.03 26.87
CA GLU A 103 8.91 -18.02 27.39
C GLU A 103 9.92 -18.29 26.29
N ILE A 104 11.12 -17.72 26.46
CA ILE A 104 12.28 -18.03 25.65
C ILE A 104 13.45 -18.44 26.55
N GLU A 105 14.18 -19.47 26.13
CA GLU A 105 15.49 -19.84 26.66
C GLU A 105 16.43 -20.05 25.47
N PHE A 106 17.18 -19.01 25.10
CA PHE A 106 18.11 -19.05 23.98
C PHE A 106 19.55 -18.97 24.50
N GLU A 107 20.38 -19.95 24.14
CA GLU A 107 21.83 -19.99 24.39
C GLU A 107 22.20 -19.66 25.86
N ARG A 108 21.44 -20.23 26.81
CA ARG A 108 21.58 -20.00 28.25
C ARG A 108 23.00 -20.32 28.74
N GLY A 109 23.59 -19.40 29.49
CA GLY A 109 24.95 -19.48 30.02
C GLY A 109 26.04 -19.05 29.02
N THR A 110 25.68 -18.60 27.82
CA THR A 110 26.64 -18.10 26.82
C THR A 110 26.57 -16.58 26.66
N ARG A 111 27.45 -16.01 25.83
CA ARG A 111 27.40 -14.59 25.43
C ARG A 111 26.15 -14.21 24.62
N LEU A 112 25.42 -15.19 24.10
CA LEU A 112 24.22 -15.01 23.27
C LEU A 112 22.93 -15.19 24.07
N GLU A 113 23.02 -15.31 25.40
CA GLU A 113 21.89 -15.62 26.27
C GLU A 113 20.71 -14.65 26.08
N VAL A 114 19.53 -15.22 25.83
CA VAL A 114 18.24 -14.52 25.88
C VAL A 114 17.26 -15.41 26.62
N VAL A 115 16.98 -15.07 27.89
CA VAL A 115 16.03 -15.80 28.74
C VAL A 115 14.97 -14.85 29.29
N GLY A 116 13.71 -15.23 29.22
CA GLY A 116 12.64 -14.48 29.88
C GLY A 116 11.25 -14.66 29.29
N GLN A 117 10.29 -13.94 29.85
CA GLN A 117 8.89 -13.94 29.43
C GLN A 117 8.67 -13.01 28.23
N ARG A 118 7.67 -13.29 27.40
CA ARG A 118 7.21 -12.41 26.31
C ARG A 118 5.72 -12.12 26.42
N GLU A 119 5.33 -10.89 26.11
CA GLU A 119 3.95 -10.41 26.35
C GLU A 119 2.92 -11.03 25.39
N LEU A 120 3.33 -11.38 24.15
CA LEU A 120 2.44 -11.95 23.15
C LEU A 120 1.88 -13.30 23.62
N GLY A 121 2.77 -14.27 23.93
CA GLY A 121 2.39 -15.56 24.51
C GLY A 121 1.32 -16.31 23.73
N PHE A 122 1.39 -16.29 22.39
CA PHE A 122 0.46 -17.02 21.52
C PHE A 122 0.69 -18.53 21.62
N PHE A 123 1.95 -18.94 21.76
CA PHE A 123 2.30 -20.29 22.19
C PHE A 123 2.49 -20.29 23.71
N PRO A 124 1.67 -21.01 24.50
CA PRO A 124 1.68 -20.99 25.97
C PRO A 124 2.82 -21.82 26.59
N GLY A 125 3.89 -22.05 25.83
CA GLY A 125 5.06 -22.80 26.27
C GLY A 125 6.35 -22.03 26.02
N MET A 126 7.47 -22.74 26.19
CA MET A 126 8.80 -22.19 26.02
C MET A 126 9.34 -22.50 24.62
N CYS A 127 10.01 -21.54 24.00
CA CYS A 127 10.90 -21.80 22.89
C CYS A 127 12.35 -21.90 23.39
N LYS A 128 13.01 -23.04 23.14
CA LYS A 128 14.37 -23.32 23.59
C LYS A 128 15.33 -23.42 22.40
N GLY A 129 16.42 -22.65 22.41
CA GLY A 129 17.38 -22.61 21.31
C GLY A 129 18.80 -22.25 21.77
N ALA A 130 19.79 -22.19 20.87
CA ALA A 130 19.67 -22.70 19.51
C ALA A 130 19.63 -24.23 19.51
N VAL A 131 18.98 -24.83 18.52
CA VAL A 131 18.84 -26.28 18.38
C VAL A 131 20.16 -26.94 17.96
N PHE A 132 20.91 -26.26 17.10
CA PHE A 132 22.25 -26.65 16.68
C PHE A 132 23.26 -25.60 17.11
N ALA A 133 24.41 -26.06 17.64
CA ALA A 133 25.51 -25.20 18.06
C ALA A 133 26.23 -24.53 16.87
N GLY A 134 26.94 -23.44 17.17
CA GLY A 134 27.78 -22.69 16.22
C GLY A 134 27.13 -21.46 15.59
N PHE A 135 25.97 -21.03 16.11
CA PHE A 135 25.31 -19.80 15.67
C PHE A 135 26.07 -18.55 16.10
N GLU A 136 26.18 -17.58 15.19
CA GLU A 136 26.65 -16.23 15.50
C GLU A 136 25.76 -15.18 14.84
N TYR A 137 25.49 -14.08 15.55
CA TYR A 137 24.73 -12.96 14.99
C TYR A 137 25.49 -12.31 13.83
N ASP A 138 24.74 -11.83 12.84
CA ASP A 138 25.23 -11.11 11.66
C ASP A 138 26.23 -11.91 10.81
N SER A 139 26.19 -13.25 10.89
CA SER A 139 26.95 -14.15 10.04
C SER A 139 26.13 -15.38 9.62
N GLU A 140 26.64 -16.13 8.65
CA GLU A 140 26.11 -17.43 8.25
C GLU A 140 26.76 -18.58 9.04
N ALA A 141 27.51 -18.27 10.09
CA ALA A 141 28.10 -19.31 10.95
C ALA A 141 26.99 -20.14 11.60
N GLY A 142 27.05 -21.45 11.38
CA GLY A 142 26.05 -22.39 11.86
C GLY A 142 24.85 -22.60 10.92
N ALA A 143 24.71 -21.79 9.86
CA ALA A 143 23.68 -21.95 8.85
C ALA A 143 23.83 -23.29 8.11
N ARG A 144 22.72 -24.02 7.96
CA ARG A 144 22.71 -25.35 7.34
C ARG A 144 21.31 -25.72 6.85
N GLU A 145 21.27 -26.76 6.04
CA GLU A 145 20.02 -27.41 5.66
C GLU A 145 19.64 -28.45 6.72
N VAL A 146 18.40 -28.41 7.20
CA VAL A 146 17.85 -29.33 8.22
C VAL A 146 16.58 -29.98 7.68
N SER A 147 16.30 -31.20 8.14
CA SER A 147 15.18 -32.00 7.64
C SER A 147 14.09 -31.99 8.69
N ILE A 148 12.91 -31.53 8.29
CA ILE A 148 11.75 -31.49 9.17
C ILE A 148 10.75 -32.56 8.74
N ALA A 149 10.30 -33.38 9.67
CA ALA A 149 9.24 -34.35 9.47
C ALA A 149 7.88 -33.66 9.67
N LEU A 150 7.02 -33.68 8.65
CA LEU A 150 5.70 -33.07 8.67
C LEU A 150 4.69 -33.94 9.40
N VAL A 151 3.87 -33.32 10.25
CA VAL A 151 2.77 -34.01 10.95
C VAL A 151 1.52 -34.00 10.07
N ARG A 152 1.33 -35.07 9.30
CA ARG A 152 0.29 -35.20 8.24
C ARG A 152 -1.11 -34.72 8.62
N ASN A 153 -1.56 -34.92 9.86
CA ASN A 153 -2.93 -34.61 10.25
C ASN A 153 -3.26 -33.11 10.15
N VAL A 154 -2.30 -32.22 10.43
CA VAL A 154 -2.54 -30.77 10.37
C VAL A 154 -2.55 -30.26 8.93
N TRP A 155 -1.88 -30.97 8.02
CA TRP A 155 -1.72 -30.58 6.62
C TRP A 155 -2.83 -31.08 5.70
N ARG A 156 -3.65 -32.05 6.14
CA ARG A 156 -4.59 -32.78 5.28
C ARG A 156 -5.46 -31.88 4.39
N ASP A 157 -5.98 -30.79 4.96
CA ASP A 157 -6.93 -29.90 4.28
C ASP A 157 -6.23 -28.75 3.52
N HIS A 158 -4.92 -28.57 3.71
CA HIS A 158 -4.17 -27.44 3.16
C HIS A 158 -3.01 -27.86 2.23
N TRP A 159 -2.56 -29.11 2.34
CA TRP A 159 -1.51 -29.73 1.54
C TRP A 159 -1.68 -31.26 1.55
N SER A 160 -2.71 -31.77 0.87
CA SER A 160 -3.05 -33.20 0.86
C SER A 160 -1.90 -34.11 0.37
N MET A 161 -1.08 -33.61 -0.55
CA MET A 161 0.10 -34.29 -1.10
C MET A 161 1.42 -33.88 -0.42
N SER A 162 1.39 -33.42 0.84
CA SER A 162 2.59 -33.05 1.57
C SER A 162 3.55 -34.25 1.73
N PRO A 163 4.87 -34.08 1.53
CA PRO A 163 5.83 -35.15 1.77
C PRO A 163 5.91 -35.51 3.27
N GLU A 164 6.47 -36.66 3.60
CA GLU A 164 6.69 -37.03 5.02
C GLU A 164 7.74 -36.13 5.69
N LYS A 165 8.72 -35.68 4.91
CA LYS A 165 9.77 -34.79 5.34
C LYS A 165 10.19 -33.87 4.21
N LEU A 166 10.73 -32.71 4.55
CA LEU A 166 11.40 -31.84 3.60
C LEU A 166 12.58 -31.14 4.27
N ASP A 167 13.48 -30.65 3.42
CA ASP A 167 14.65 -29.91 3.85
C ASP A 167 14.38 -28.41 3.82
N VAL A 168 14.80 -27.70 4.87
CA VAL A 168 14.56 -26.28 5.09
C VAL A 168 15.83 -25.62 5.61
N TRP A 169 16.05 -24.36 5.26
CA TRP A 169 17.15 -23.58 5.80
C TRP A 169 17.00 -23.33 7.30
N TYR A 170 18.12 -23.42 8.02
CA TYR A 170 18.21 -23.15 9.44
C TYR A 170 19.41 -22.27 9.74
N ASN A 171 19.21 -21.26 10.59
CA ASN A 171 20.29 -20.52 11.23
C ASN A 171 19.83 -20.00 12.60
N GLY A 172 20.40 -20.52 13.69
CA GLY A 172 20.06 -20.06 15.05
C GLY A 172 18.61 -20.32 15.50
N GLY A 173 17.93 -21.30 14.91
CA GLY A 173 16.56 -21.72 15.25
C GLY A 173 16.40 -22.35 16.65
N GLY A 174 15.30 -22.07 17.34
CA GLY A 174 14.88 -22.80 18.55
C GLY A 174 14.03 -24.05 18.29
N HIS A 175 13.43 -24.61 19.33
CA HIS A 175 12.36 -25.62 19.24
C HIS A 175 11.30 -25.35 20.31
N PHE A 176 10.08 -25.80 20.09
CA PHE A 176 8.96 -25.55 21.00
C PHE A 176 8.82 -26.66 22.04
N VAL A 177 8.74 -26.28 23.31
CA VAL A 177 8.61 -27.18 24.46
C VAL A 177 7.23 -27.03 25.07
N LEU A 178 6.47 -28.13 25.08
CA LEU A 178 5.20 -28.27 25.78
C LEU A 178 5.49 -28.90 27.15
N ALA A 179 5.71 -28.09 28.19
CA ALA A 179 5.93 -28.63 29.52
C ALA A 179 4.60 -29.15 30.10
N GLU A 180 4.57 -30.45 30.46
CA GLU A 180 3.33 -31.16 30.79
C GLU A 180 2.61 -30.59 32.02
N ASP A 181 3.34 -29.98 32.94
CA ASP A 181 2.81 -29.40 34.18
C ASP A 181 2.39 -27.93 34.05
N SER A 182 2.79 -27.24 32.97
CA SER A 182 2.62 -25.78 32.84
C SER A 182 1.50 -25.34 31.90
N ILE A 183 0.95 -26.27 31.11
CA ILE A 183 -0.13 -25.98 30.15
C ILE A 183 -1.38 -26.81 30.47
N THR A 184 -2.55 -26.18 30.40
CA THR A 184 -3.81 -26.88 30.63
C THR A 184 -4.16 -27.81 29.46
N SER A 185 -4.99 -28.83 29.71
CA SER A 185 -5.49 -29.72 28.65
C SER A 185 -6.22 -28.96 27.54
N GLU A 186 -6.93 -27.88 27.90
CA GLU A 186 -7.59 -26.99 26.93
C GLU A 186 -6.56 -26.26 26.06
N GLN A 187 -5.52 -25.66 26.66
CA GLN A 187 -4.45 -25.00 25.90
C GLN A 187 -3.75 -25.98 24.96
N ARG A 188 -3.48 -27.21 25.42
CA ARG A 188 -2.86 -28.25 24.60
C ARG A 188 -3.72 -28.65 23.40
N SER A 189 -5.05 -28.69 23.57
CA SER A 189 -5.98 -29.00 22.48
C SER A 189 -6.01 -27.94 21.37
N ARG A 190 -5.59 -26.71 21.68
CA ARG A 190 -5.53 -25.57 20.75
C ARG A 190 -4.18 -25.47 20.03
N ILE A 191 -3.27 -26.43 20.23
CA ILE A 191 -1.93 -26.44 19.62
C ILE A 191 -1.84 -27.60 18.64
N GLY A 192 -1.72 -27.28 17.36
CA GLY A 192 -1.35 -28.22 16.30
C GLY A 192 0.16 -28.24 16.11
N ILE A 193 0.76 -29.42 16.07
CA ILE A 193 2.19 -29.59 15.73
C ILE A 193 2.29 -29.67 14.21
N LEU A 194 3.08 -28.79 13.60
CA LEU A 194 3.24 -28.72 12.15
C LEU A 194 4.36 -29.65 11.67
N ALA A 195 5.51 -29.59 12.35
CA ALA A 195 6.68 -30.38 12.00
C ALA A 195 7.61 -30.60 13.20
N ARG A 196 8.49 -31.59 13.08
CA ARG A 196 9.53 -31.94 14.05
C ARG A 196 10.90 -32.04 13.38
N TYR A 197 11.96 -31.69 14.10
CA TYR A 197 13.32 -31.94 13.63
C TYR A 197 13.55 -33.46 13.53
N GLU A 198 13.97 -33.93 12.36
CA GLU A 198 14.17 -35.37 12.13
C GLU A 198 15.53 -35.83 12.68
N GLN A 199 16.55 -34.98 12.60
CA GLN A 199 17.93 -35.36 12.92
C GLN A 199 18.30 -35.31 14.39
N ILE A 200 17.37 -34.97 15.28
CA ILE A 200 17.65 -34.74 16.70
C ILE A 200 16.90 -35.76 17.54
N GLU A 201 17.60 -36.33 18.52
CA GLU A 201 17.03 -37.24 19.50
C GLU A 201 15.82 -36.61 20.20
N GLY A 202 14.75 -37.39 20.37
CA GLY A 202 13.46 -36.88 20.89
C GLY A 202 12.63 -36.07 19.88
N ARG A 203 13.13 -35.86 18.65
CA ARG A 203 12.44 -35.18 17.54
C ARG A 203 11.71 -33.90 17.99
N PRO A 204 12.44 -32.89 18.49
CA PRO A 204 11.86 -31.68 19.04
C PRO A 204 10.99 -30.93 18.02
N ILE A 205 10.03 -30.15 18.52
CA ILE A 205 9.02 -29.49 17.67
C ILE A 205 9.65 -28.30 16.94
N ALA A 206 9.60 -28.32 15.60
CA ALA A 206 10.15 -27.28 14.72
C ALA A 206 9.11 -26.24 14.28
N GLY A 207 7.83 -26.59 14.34
CA GLY A 207 6.74 -25.69 13.97
C GLY A 207 5.44 -26.02 14.67
N VAL A 208 4.69 -24.98 15.02
CA VAL A 208 3.37 -25.09 15.68
C VAL A 208 2.36 -24.13 15.06
N VAL A 209 1.09 -24.52 15.11
CA VAL A 209 -0.06 -23.64 14.90
C VAL A 209 -0.84 -23.58 16.20
N CYS A 210 -1.20 -22.37 16.63
CA CYS A 210 -1.94 -22.13 17.86
C CYS A 210 -3.27 -21.45 17.52
N ASP A 211 -4.38 -22.01 18.00
CA ASP A 211 -5.68 -21.33 18.01
C ASP A 211 -5.75 -20.40 19.23
N VAL A 212 -5.74 -19.10 18.96
CA VAL A 212 -5.57 -18.05 19.96
C VAL A 212 -6.89 -17.29 20.15
N GLY A 213 -7.41 -17.31 21.37
CA GLY A 213 -8.68 -16.66 21.71
C GLY A 213 -9.91 -17.41 21.20
N ASN A 214 -11.07 -16.74 21.16
CA ASN A 214 -12.36 -17.40 20.89
C ASN A 214 -13.01 -16.96 19.56
N LYS A 215 -12.39 -16.04 18.82
CA LYS A 215 -12.89 -15.54 17.53
C LYS A 215 -12.07 -16.03 16.33
N GLY A 216 -11.50 -17.23 16.42
CA GLY A 216 -10.70 -17.83 15.36
C GLY A 216 -9.37 -17.14 15.10
N GLY A 217 -8.76 -16.54 16.13
CA GLY A 217 -7.38 -16.05 16.02
C GLY A 217 -6.42 -17.21 15.84
N LYS A 218 -5.40 -17.06 15.00
CA LYS A 218 -4.40 -18.11 14.74
C LYS A 218 -3.00 -17.54 14.75
N ALA A 219 -2.05 -18.29 15.30
CA ALA A 219 -0.63 -18.00 15.21
C ALA A 219 0.13 -19.21 14.68
N VAL A 220 0.84 -19.08 13.56
CA VAL A 220 1.77 -20.10 13.07
C VAL A 220 3.19 -19.66 13.35
N LEU A 221 3.95 -20.53 14.02
CA LEU A 221 5.30 -20.25 14.48
C LEU A 221 6.25 -21.32 13.94
N TRP A 222 7.25 -20.89 13.18
CA TRP A 222 8.30 -21.75 12.64
C TRP A 222 9.63 -21.37 13.27
N SER A 223 10.32 -22.34 13.88
CA SER A 223 11.66 -22.12 14.42
C SER A 223 12.76 -22.27 13.36
N VAL A 224 12.43 -22.86 12.21
CA VAL A 224 13.24 -22.87 10.98
C VAL A 224 12.86 -21.71 10.07
N HIS A 225 13.54 -21.58 8.93
CA HIS A 225 13.33 -20.48 7.98
C HIS A 225 12.78 -20.97 6.63
N PRO A 226 11.49 -21.29 6.53
CA PRO A 226 10.89 -21.64 5.25
C PRO A 226 10.84 -20.42 4.29
N GLU A 227 11.01 -19.19 4.80
CA GLU A 227 11.11 -18.00 3.97
C GLU A 227 12.41 -17.96 3.15
N HIS A 228 13.51 -18.52 3.65
CA HIS A 228 14.81 -18.54 2.96
C HIS A 228 14.84 -19.61 1.88
N PRO A 229 15.47 -19.35 0.71
CA PRO A 229 15.68 -20.37 -0.30
C PRO A 229 16.52 -21.54 0.26
N SER A 230 16.31 -22.73 -0.30
CA SER A 230 17.14 -23.90 -0.05
C SER A 230 18.61 -23.61 -0.40
N LEU A 231 19.54 -24.22 0.33
CA LEU A 231 20.96 -24.06 0.01
C LEU A 231 21.26 -24.78 -1.31
N ALA A 232 21.90 -24.07 -2.26
CA ALA A 232 22.55 -24.74 -3.37
C ALA A 232 23.66 -25.62 -2.79
N THR A 233 23.54 -26.93 -2.94
CA THR A 233 24.51 -27.88 -2.37
C THR A 233 25.87 -27.71 -3.05
N ASN A 234 26.79 -26.98 -2.42
CA ASN A 234 28.22 -26.91 -2.78
C ASN A 234 28.96 -28.21 -2.41
N SER A 235 28.34 -29.38 -2.57
CA SER A 235 29.05 -30.65 -2.49
C SER A 235 29.60 -30.98 -3.88
N SER A 236 30.87 -31.35 -3.94
CA SER A 236 31.67 -31.71 -5.12
C SER A 236 31.20 -32.96 -5.89
N LYS A 237 29.88 -33.16 -5.99
CA LYS A 237 29.21 -34.06 -6.92
C LYS A 237 27.98 -33.31 -7.40
N ALA A 238 27.89 -33.08 -8.70
CA ALA A 238 26.81 -32.34 -9.35
C ALA A 238 25.42 -32.79 -8.85
N SER A 239 24.85 -32.07 -7.89
CA SER A 239 23.39 -32.04 -7.73
C SER A 239 22.88 -31.29 -8.95
N SER A 240 22.20 -32.00 -9.86
CA SER A 240 21.58 -31.40 -11.04
C SER A 240 20.65 -30.25 -10.62
N SER A 241 20.53 -29.21 -11.45
CA SER A 241 19.57 -28.11 -11.24
C SER A 241 18.15 -28.60 -10.86
N LEU A 242 17.75 -29.74 -11.40
CA LEU A 242 16.50 -30.44 -11.11
C LEU A 242 16.26 -30.74 -9.62
N ASP A 243 17.30 -31.05 -8.83
CA ASP A 243 17.15 -31.36 -7.40
C ASP A 243 16.90 -30.09 -6.58
N TYR A 244 17.62 -29.01 -6.92
CA TYR A 244 17.38 -27.69 -6.34
C TYR A 244 15.97 -27.18 -6.67
N ASP A 245 15.54 -27.30 -7.93
CA ASP A 245 14.19 -26.88 -8.35
C ASP A 245 13.09 -27.67 -7.62
N ALA A 246 13.30 -28.97 -7.40
CA ALA A 246 12.37 -29.81 -6.65
C ALA A 246 12.31 -29.41 -5.17
N LYS A 247 13.46 -29.11 -4.54
CA LYS A 247 13.51 -28.59 -3.16
C LYS A 247 12.81 -27.24 -3.03
N GLU A 248 13.07 -26.32 -3.95
CA GLU A 248 12.40 -25.01 -3.97
C GLU A 248 10.89 -25.12 -4.19
N ALA A 249 10.42 -26.06 -5.00
CA ALA A 249 9.00 -26.33 -5.18
C ALA A 249 8.34 -26.82 -3.88
N LEU A 250 9.00 -27.72 -3.14
CA LEU A 250 8.51 -28.21 -1.84
C LEU A 250 8.54 -27.12 -0.77
N ARG A 251 9.60 -26.32 -0.71
CA ARG A 251 9.70 -25.17 0.21
C ARG A 251 8.59 -24.16 -0.07
N SER A 252 8.37 -23.83 -1.34
CA SER A 252 7.30 -22.92 -1.77
C SER A 252 5.92 -23.48 -1.44
N ALA A 253 5.71 -24.79 -1.61
CA ALA A 253 4.48 -25.45 -1.18
C ALA A 253 4.28 -25.40 0.34
N LEU A 254 5.35 -25.55 1.15
CA LEU A 254 5.26 -25.39 2.60
C LEU A 254 4.82 -23.98 3.01
N LEU A 255 5.39 -22.93 2.40
CA LEU A 255 4.99 -21.55 2.66
C LEU A 255 3.54 -21.28 2.25
N ARG A 256 3.14 -21.69 1.03
CA ARG A 256 1.76 -21.52 0.56
C ARG A 256 0.76 -22.21 1.48
N SER A 257 1.06 -23.45 1.88
CA SER A 257 0.23 -24.24 2.78
C SER A 257 0.17 -23.63 4.19
N THR A 258 1.28 -23.03 4.64
CA THR A 258 1.34 -22.26 5.89
C THR A 258 0.43 -21.03 5.86
N LEU A 259 0.41 -20.30 4.74
CA LEU A 259 -0.51 -19.17 4.55
C LEU A 259 -1.96 -19.63 4.48
N ALA A 260 -2.24 -20.72 3.77
CA ALA A 260 -3.57 -21.32 3.70
C ALA A 260 -4.09 -21.77 5.09
N LEU A 261 -3.23 -22.31 5.95
CA LEU A 261 -3.56 -22.64 7.36
C LEU A 261 -4.01 -21.42 8.18
N LEU A 262 -3.48 -20.24 7.84
CA LEU A 262 -3.84 -18.96 8.44
C LEU A 262 -5.08 -18.32 7.78
N ASP A 263 -5.78 -19.05 6.92
CA ASP A 263 -6.94 -18.61 6.15
C ASP A 263 -6.60 -17.47 5.15
N ILE A 264 -5.34 -17.43 4.68
CA ILE A 264 -4.87 -16.48 3.67
C ILE A 264 -4.98 -17.11 2.28
N GLN A 265 -5.65 -16.40 1.37
CA GLN A 265 -5.76 -16.82 -0.02
C GLN A 265 -4.40 -16.70 -0.72
N VAL A 266 -3.96 -17.79 -1.35
CA VAL A 266 -2.69 -17.85 -2.06
C VAL A 266 -2.91 -18.31 -3.49
N SER A 267 -2.15 -17.74 -4.42
CA SER A 267 -2.11 -18.16 -5.81
C SER A 267 -1.27 -19.42 -5.97
N GLU A 268 -1.66 -20.28 -6.91
CA GLU A 268 -0.88 -21.48 -7.23
C GLU A 268 0.41 -21.12 -7.96
N GLU A 269 0.34 -20.18 -8.90
CA GLU A 269 1.48 -19.65 -9.63
C GLU A 269 2.07 -18.43 -8.92
N ALA A 270 3.40 -18.34 -8.91
CA ALA A 270 4.12 -17.20 -8.37
C ALA A 270 3.99 -16.00 -9.32
N ALA A 271 3.59 -14.85 -8.78
CA ALA A 271 3.69 -13.59 -9.49
C ALA A 271 5.16 -13.30 -9.84
N PRO A 272 5.47 -12.95 -11.10
CA PRO A 272 6.83 -12.64 -11.48
C PRO A 272 7.31 -11.36 -10.76
N PRO A 273 8.60 -11.28 -10.39
CA PRO A 273 9.15 -10.05 -9.84
C PRO A 273 8.93 -8.87 -10.78
N PRO A 274 8.57 -7.68 -10.25
CA PRO A 274 8.33 -6.52 -11.08
C PRO A 274 9.62 -6.03 -11.73
N LYS A 275 9.47 -5.34 -12.87
CA LYS A 275 10.55 -4.67 -13.58
C LYS A 275 10.05 -3.35 -14.15
N LEU A 276 10.93 -2.35 -14.18
CA LEU A 276 10.60 -1.08 -14.82
C LEU A 276 10.53 -1.24 -16.34
N LEU A 277 9.54 -0.62 -16.93
CA LEU A 277 9.34 -0.54 -18.38
C LEU A 277 9.55 0.90 -18.85
N PRO A 278 9.87 1.12 -20.14
CA PRO A 278 10.15 2.47 -20.63
C PRO A 278 8.91 3.38 -20.50
N LEU A 279 9.19 4.66 -20.30
CA LEU A 279 8.23 5.75 -20.36
C LEU A 279 8.05 6.20 -21.82
N PHE A 280 6.86 6.68 -22.18
CA PHE A 280 6.53 7.21 -23.50
C PHE A 280 6.03 8.64 -23.34
N LEU A 281 6.78 9.60 -23.88
CA LEU A 281 6.38 11.00 -23.94
C LEU A 281 5.60 11.25 -25.24
N ALA A 282 4.30 11.51 -25.13
CA ALA A 282 3.39 11.56 -26.28
C ALA A 282 2.37 12.70 -26.19
N SER A 283 2.03 13.26 -27.35
CA SER A 283 0.95 14.25 -27.54
C SER A 283 0.49 14.22 -29.00
N THR A 284 -0.71 14.72 -29.26
CA THR A 284 -1.15 15.09 -30.62
C THR A 284 -0.44 16.34 -31.14
N ASP A 285 0.17 17.15 -30.26
CA ASP A 285 1.04 18.27 -30.59
C ASP A 285 2.52 17.82 -30.55
N LEU A 286 3.09 17.55 -31.72
CA LEU A 286 4.47 17.06 -31.87
C LEU A 286 5.52 18.13 -31.54
N GLU A 287 5.19 19.42 -31.67
CA GLU A 287 6.09 20.50 -31.28
C GLU A 287 6.22 20.54 -29.76
N LEU A 288 5.11 20.38 -29.04
CA LEU A 288 5.11 20.29 -27.58
C LEU A 288 5.93 19.10 -27.07
N VAL A 289 5.84 17.93 -27.71
CA VAL A 289 6.70 16.76 -27.40
C VAL A 289 8.18 17.12 -27.58
N THR A 290 8.52 17.71 -28.72
CA THR A 290 9.91 18.05 -29.07
C THR A 290 10.50 19.08 -28.11
N ARG A 291 9.77 20.17 -27.82
CA ARG A 291 10.19 21.20 -26.86
C ARG A 291 10.37 20.63 -25.45
N THR A 292 9.46 19.75 -25.02
CA THR A 292 9.55 19.09 -23.71
C THR A 292 10.79 18.19 -23.64
N ALA A 293 11.05 17.39 -24.68
CA ALA A 293 12.25 16.56 -24.75
C ALA A 293 13.55 17.37 -24.75
N ILE A 294 13.58 18.51 -25.45
CA ILE A 294 14.71 19.45 -25.42
C ILE A 294 14.88 20.05 -24.02
N ALA A 295 13.79 20.46 -23.35
CA ALA A 295 13.86 21.01 -22.01
C ALA A 295 14.44 20.00 -21.02
N ILE A 296 13.98 18.75 -21.04
CA ILE A 296 14.53 17.66 -20.21
C ILE A 296 16.01 17.44 -20.55
N GLY A 297 16.33 17.37 -21.85
CA GLY A 297 17.70 17.19 -22.33
C GLY A 297 18.63 18.39 -22.10
N SER A 298 18.13 19.61 -21.90
CA SER A 298 18.96 20.80 -21.65
C SER A 298 19.53 20.83 -20.23
N LYS A 299 18.96 20.03 -19.32
CA LYS A 299 19.37 19.88 -17.92
C LYS A 299 20.44 18.78 -17.72
N ARG A 300 21.07 18.31 -18.82
CA ARG A 300 22.12 17.26 -18.85
C ARG A 300 23.37 17.60 -18.03
N VAL A 301 24.12 16.56 -17.69
CA VAL A 301 25.51 16.67 -17.19
C VAL A 301 26.44 17.10 -18.34
N ALA A 302 27.34 18.05 -18.09
CA ALA A 302 28.34 18.49 -19.06
C ALA A 302 29.33 17.34 -19.37
N GLY A 303 29.47 16.96 -20.65
CA GLY A 303 30.54 16.05 -21.11
C GLY A 303 30.11 14.79 -21.89
N GLN A 304 28.81 14.42 -21.94
CA GLN A 304 28.33 13.30 -22.76
C GLN A 304 27.57 13.79 -24.01
N GLN A 305 28.19 13.67 -25.19
CA GLN A 305 27.65 14.22 -26.45
C GLN A 305 26.65 13.30 -27.17
N SER A 306 26.54 12.00 -26.83
CA SER A 306 25.80 11.03 -27.65
C SER A 306 24.42 10.61 -27.11
N GLN A 307 24.14 10.74 -25.82
CA GLN A 307 22.85 10.37 -25.21
C GLN A 307 22.35 11.45 -24.25
N ALA A 308 21.04 11.67 -24.28
CA ALA A 308 20.36 12.70 -23.53
C ALA A 308 20.01 12.20 -22.12
N THR A 309 21.02 12.15 -21.25
CA THR A 309 20.87 11.68 -19.86
C THR A 309 20.70 12.86 -18.89
N LEU A 310 19.60 12.88 -18.15
CA LEU A 310 19.39 13.78 -17.02
C LEU A 310 19.63 13.02 -15.71
N GLU A 311 20.62 13.45 -14.94
CA GLU A 311 20.82 13.00 -13.56
C GLU A 311 20.22 14.04 -12.60
N ASP A 312 19.37 13.57 -11.70
CA ASP A 312 18.74 14.37 -10.66
C ASP A 312 18.94 13.71 -9.29
N ARG A 313 18.36 14.30 -8.23
CA ARG A 313 18.64 13.92 -6.85
C ARG A 313 18.32 12.45 -6.53
N ASN A 314 17.25 11.90 -7.09
CA ASN A 314 16.77 10.55 -6.76
C ASN A 314 16.71 9.63 -7.98
N ASP A 315 16.64 10.17 -9.19
CA ASP A 315 16.44 9.41 -10.40
C ASP A 315 17.35 9.91 -11.54
N SER A 316 17.74 8.97 -12.39
CA SER A 316 18.39 9.24 -13.68
C SER A 316 17.41 8.92 -14.81
N PHE A 317 17.32 9.81 -15.80
CA PHE A 317 16.43 9.69 -16.96
C PHE A 317 17.23 9.67 -18.26
N LEU A 318 16.96 8.71 -19.14
CA LEU A 318 17.64 8.57 -20.43
C LEU A 318 16.64 8.69 -21.58
N LEU A 319 16.82 9.66 -22.47
CA LEU A 319 15.90 9.87 -23.59
C LEU A 319 16.32 9.11 -24.85
N HIS A 320 15.35 8.49 -25.50
CA HIS A 320 15.47 7.74 -26.74
C HIS A 320 14.52 8.28 -27.82
N PRO A 321 14.93 8.36 -29.10
CA PRO A 321 14.00 8.65 -30.18
C PRO A 321 13.03 7.48 -30.43
N SER A 322 11.83 7.77 -30.95
CA SER A 322 10.80 6.78 -31.33
C SER A 322 11.34 5.63 -32.20
N LYS A 323 12.31 5.90 -33.08
CA LYS A 323 12.93 4.92 -33.99
C LYS A 323 13.56 3.71 -33.31
N VAL A 324 14.03 3.85 -32.06
CA VAL A 324 14.65 2.76 -31.30
C VAL A 324 13.72 2.15 -30.25
N ALA A 325 12.45 2.57 -30.20
CA ALA A 325 11.50 2.15 -29.18
C ALA A 325 11.34 0.62 -29.10
N SER A 326 11.20 -0.07 -30.24
CA SER A 326 11.08 -1.54 -30.26
C SER A 326 12.28 -2.24 -29.62
N LYS A 327 13.49 -1.71 -29.82
CA LYS A 327 14.72 -2.24 -29.20
C LYS A 327 14.72 -1.99 -27.69
N VAL A 328 14.35 -0.79 -27.25
CA VAL A 328 14.25 -0.41 -25.83
C VAL A 328 13.22 -1.28 -25.11
N ILE A 329 12.01 -1.41 -25.67
CA ILE A 329 10.92 -2.23 -25.13
C ILE A 329 11.36 -3.70 -25.01
N HIS A 330 11.96 -4.26 -26.06
CA HIS A 330 12.42 -5.65 -26.04
C HIS A 330 13.52 -5.87 -24.98
N ALA A 331 14.49 -4.96 -24.89
CA ALA A 331 15.55 -5.01 -23.89
C ALA A 331 14.97 -4.98 -22.47
N HIS A 332 14.03 -4.07 -22.18
CA HIS A 332 13.35 -4.00 -20.88
C HIS A 332 12.54 -5.27 -20.57
N ARG A 333 11.76 -5.78 -21.54
CA ARG A 333 10.96 -7.00 -21.34
C ARG A 333 11.82 -8.24 -21.13
N ALA A 334 13.04 -8.28 -21.66
CA ALA A 334 14.00 -9.37 -21.45
C ALA A 334 14.75 -9.29 -20.10
N ARG A 335 14.74 -8.15 -19.39
CA ARG A 335 15.40 -8.03 -18.08
C ARG A 335 14.72 -8.93 -17.04
N GLN A 336 15.54 -9.47 -16.15
CA GLN A 336 15.08 -10.13 -14.94
C GLN A 336 14.50 -9.06 -14.00
N GLY A 337 13.32 -9.34 -13.43
CA GLY A 337 12.72 -8.45 -12.43
C GLY A 337 13.33 -8.66 -11.05
N THR A 338 12.97 -7.79 -10.12
CA THR A 338 13.44 -7.82 -8.73
C THR A 338 12.32 -7.38 -7.79
N PHE A 339 12.24 -7.98 -6.60
CA PHE A 339 11.35 -7.50 -5.53
C PHE A 339 12.02 -6.43 -4.66
N ASP A 340 13.30 -6.14 -4.90
CA ASP A 340 14.04 -5.07 -4.25
C ASP A 340 13.58 -3.71 -4.82
N VAL A 341 12.84 -2.98 -3.99
CA VAL A 341 12.29 -1.68 -4.37
C VAL A 341 13.41 -0.63 -4.51
N GLU A 342 14.50 -0.73 -3.75
CA GLU A 342 15.59 0.24 -3.81
C GLU A 342 16.45 0.08 -5.07
N GLU A 343 16.64 -1.17 -5.52
CA GLU A 343 17.20 -1.45 -6.86
C GLU A 343 16.35 -0.82 -7.97
N LEU A 344 15.02 -0.97 -7.89
CA LEU A 344 14.09 -0.36 -8.85
C LEU A 344 14.10 1.18 -8.75
N ARG A 345 14.23 1.74 -7.54
CA ARG A 345 14.35 3.20 -7.34
C ARG A 345 15.62 3.77 -7.95
N THR A 346 16.72 3.04 -7.92
CA THR A 346 18.02 3.53 -8.45
C THR A 346 18.22 3.21 -9.94
N THR A 347 17.42 2.30 -10.51
CA THR A 347 17.45 1.98 -11.94
C THR A 347 17.14 3.20 -12.81
N THR A 348 17.92 3.43 -13.87
CA THR A 348 17.69 4.51 -14.85
C THR A 348 16.33 4.37 -15.55
N LYS A 349 15.58 5.47 -15.64
CA LYS A 349 14.27 5.54 -16.30
C LYS A 349 14.46 5.95 -17.76
N GLU A 350 14.20 5.02 -18.67
CA GLU A 350 14.31 5.26 -20.11
C GLU A 350 13.01 5.88 -20.65
N ILE A 351 13.10 7.03 -21.34
CA ILE A 351 11.97 7.76 -21.93
C ILE A 351 12.07 7.70 -23.45
N VAL A 352 11.11 7.05 -24.09
CA VAL A 352 10.91 7.09 -25.54
C VAL A 352 10.15 8.38 -25.89
N VAL A 353 10.76 9.22 -26.71
CA VAL A 353 10.18 10.48 -27.22
C VAL A 353 9.41 10.18 -28.50
N CYS A 354 8.08 10.26 -28.43
CA CYS A 354 7.18 9.97 -29.54
C CYS A 354 7.00 11.18 -30.47
N SER A 355 8.08 11.62 -31.12
CA SER A 355 8.10 12.80 -32.00
C SER A 355 7.52 12.56 -33.40
N GLU A 356 7.19 11.31 -33.75
CA GLU A 356 6.67 10.91 -35.08
C GLU A 356 5.19 10.51 -35.05
N GLY A 357 4.51 10.71 -33.92
CA GLY A 357 3.12 10.32 -33.70
C GLY A 357 2.91 9.61 -32.37
N LEU A 358 1.65 9.32 -32.03
CA LEU A 358 1.30 8.61 -30.80
C LEU A 358 1.87 7.19 -30.80
N PRO A 359 2.31 6.67 -29.63
CA PRO A 359 2.78 5.30 -29.52
C PRO A 359 1.65 4.33 -29.90
N PRO A 360 1.94 3.26 -30.66
CA PRO A 360 0.94 2.27 -31.01
C PRO A 360 0.62 1.38 -29.80
N LYS A 361 -0.52 0.69 -29.86
CA LYS A 361 -1.07 -0.07 -28.72
C LYS A 361 -0.15 -1.20 -28.26
N GLU A 362 0.66 -1.76 -29.14
CA GLU A 362 1.62 -2.83 -28.83
C GLU A 362 2.71 -2.35 -27.86
N TRP A 363 3.02 -1.05 -27.88
CA TRP A 363 3.99 -0.43 -26.95
C TRP A 363 3.34 -0.09 -25.60
N THR A 364 2.02 0.10 -25.60
CA THR A 364 1.24 0.59 -24.46
C THR A 364 0.01 -0.31 -24.21
N PRO A 365 0.19 -1.64 -24.01
CA PRO A 365 -0.92 -2.60 -24.06
C PRO A 365 -1.95 -2.42 -22.94
N LEU A 366 -1.57 -1.79 -21.83
CA LEU A 366 -2.41 -1.56 -20.65
C LEU A 366 -2.99 -0.15 -20.57
N PHE A 367 -2.69 0.73 -21.54
CA PHE A 367 -3.30 2.05 -21.65
C PHE A 367 -3.25 2.54 -23.10
N ASP A 368 -4.40 2.62 -23.76
CA ASP A 368 -4.49 3.06 -25.14
C ASP A 368 -4.36 4.59 -25.25
N VAL A 369 -3.14 5.05 -25.48
CA VAL A 369 -2.81 6.49 -25.60
C VAL A 369 -3.64 7.18 -26.68
N ARG A 370 -3.97 6.49 -27.78
CA ARG A 370 -4.80 7.05 -28.84
C ARG A 370 -6.24 7.22 -28.37
N ALA A 371 -6.83 6.19 -27.77
CA ALA A 371 -8.19 6.26 -27.24
C ALA A 371 -8.36 7.39 -26.20
N TYR A 372 -7.34 7.63 -25.36
CA TYR A 372 -7.34 8.78 -24.46
C TYR A 372 -7.43 10.12 -25.21
N PHE A 373 -6.58 10.35 -26.21
CA PHE A 373 -6.58 11.62 -26.94
C PHE A 373 -7.86 11.81 -27.78
N GLU A 374 -8.40 10.74 -28.37
CA GLU A 374 -9.70 10.75 -29.06
C GLU A 374 -10.82 11.14 -28.10
N GLN A 375 -10.88 10.53 -26.91
CA GLN A 375 -11.86 10.87 -25.89
C GLN A 375 -11.70 12.31 -25.40
N LYS A 376 -10.46 12.78 -25.20
CA LYS A 376 -10.17 14.17 -24.80
C LYS A 376 -10.66 15.15 -25.87
N GLN A 377 -10.42 14.86 -27.14
CA GLN A 377 -10.87 15.70 -28.25
C GLN A 377 -12.40 15.76 -28.33
N ALA A 378 -13.07 14.61 -28.16
CA ALA A 378 -14.52 14.53 -28.15
C ALA A 378 -15.15 15.36 -27.02
N LEU A 379 -14.53 15.37 -25.82
CA LEU A 379 -14.99 16.18 -24.69
C LEU A 379 -14.73 17.69 -24.88
N ALA A 380 -13.66 18.05 -25.60
CA ALA A 380 -13.31 19.44 -25.85
C ALA A 380 -14.19 20.11 -26.92
N ALA A 381 -14.90 19.33 -27.75
CA ALA A 381 -15.80 19.84 -28.79
C ALA A 381 -17.03 20.56 -28.17
N GLY A 382 -16.85 21.82 -27.77
CA GLY A 382 -17.90 22.67 -27.16
C GLY A 382 -17.56 23.27 -25.80
N SER A 383 -16.30 23.20 -25.34
CA SER A 383 -15.87 23.76 -24.06
C SER A 383 -14.66 24.67 -24.22
N GLU A 384 -14.73 25.88 -23.64
CA GLU A 384 -13.61 26.77 -23.44
C GLU A 384 -13.02 26.48 -22.06
N GLY A 385 -11.89 25.80 -22.01
CA GLY A 385 -11.21 25.48 -20.76
C GLY A 385 -9.73 25.23 -21.00
N MET A 386 -8.95 25.29 -19.92
CA MET A 386 -7.52 25.05 -19.97
C MET A 386 -7.20 23.69 -20.62
N GLY A 387 -6.25 23.64 -21.54
CA GLY A 387 -5.79 22.44 -22.26
C GLY A 387 -5.00 21.44 -21.40
N ILE A 388 -5.47 21.11 -20.19
CA ILE A 388 -4.84 20.16 -19.27
C ILE A 388 -4.81 18.76 -19.91
N GLY A 389 -3.75 17.99 -19.65
CA GLY A 389 -3.60 16.64 -20.17
C GLY A 389 -3.32 16.59 -21.67
N GLY A 390 -2.87 17.70 -22.26
CA GLY A 390 -2.47 17.79 -23.67
C GLY A 390 -1.16 17.06 -23.99
N ILE A 391 -0.34 16.76 -22.99
CA ILE A 391 0.88 15.96 -23.12
C ILE A 391 0.93 14.89 -22.03
N LEU A 392 1.23 13.67 -22.44
CA LEU A 392 1.29 12.50 -21.58
C LEU A 392 2.72 11.96 -21.46
N MET A 393 3.04 11.47 -20.27
CA MET A 393 4.18 10.61 -20.01
C MET A 393 3.68 9.29 -19.45
N TYR A 394 3.51 8.28 -20.30
CA TYR A 394 2.96 6.98 -19.90
C TYR A 394 4.07 5.97 -19.58
N GLY A 395 3.95 5.22 -18.49
CA GLY A 395 4.77 4.05 -18.21
C GLY A 395 3.93 2.85 -17.81
N GLU A 396 4.19 1.69 -18.40
CA GLU A 396 3.45 0.47 -18.03
C GLU A 396 3.75 0.08 -16.57
N THR A 397 5.03 0.02 -16.21
CA THR A 397 5.48 -0.25 -14.83
C THR A 397 6.55 0.76 -14.43
N VAL A 398 6.26 1.56 -13.41
CA VAL A 398 7.14 2.61 -12.87
C VAL A 398 7.31 2.43 -11.35
N THR A 399 8.23 3.19 -10.75
CA THR A 399 8.32 3.29 -9.28
C THR A 399 7.11 4.03 -8.73
N SER A 400 6.96 5.31 -9.04
CA SER A 400 5.82 6.16 -8.69
C SER A 400 5.78 7.40 -9.58
N THR A 401 4.65 7.67 -10.22
CA THR A 401 4.42 8.88 -11.03
C THR A 401 4.68 10.16 -10.23
N GLN A 402 4.23 10.19 -8.97
CA GLN A 402 4.43 11.32 -8.06
C GLN A 402 5.90 11.49 -7.69
N THR A 403 6.57 10.41 -7.27
CA THR A 403 7.95 10.47 -6.74
C THR A 403 8.96 10.80 -7.82
N MET A 404 8.78 10.25 -9.04
CA MET A 404 9.63 10.58 -10.20
C MET A 404 9.61 12.08 -10.51
N MET A 405 8.54 12.79 -10.15
CA MET A 405 8.44 14.24 -10.31
C MET A 405 8.88 15.00 -9.06
N ASP A 406 8.20 14.80 -7.94
CA ASP A 406 8.32 15.69 -6.77
C ASP A 406 9.61 15.53 -5.96
N LYS A 407 10.43 14.53 -6.30
CA LYS A 407 11.78 14.32 -5.75
C LYS A 407 12.90 14.64 -6.73
N ASN A 408 12.59 15.15 -7.92
CA ASN A 408 13.57 15.47 -8.97
C ASN A 408 13.31 16.89 -9.51
N ASP A 409 13.90 17.89 -8.86
CA ASP A 409 13.63 19.31 -9.12
C ASP A 409 14.00 19.72 -10.55
N ARG A 410 15.11 19.19 -11.09
CA ARG A 410 15.54 19.49 -12.46
C ARG A 410 14.58 18.89 -13.47
N PHE A 411 14.19 17.63 -13.26
CA PHE A 411 13.21 16.95 -14.10
C PHE A 411 11.87 17.68 -14.06
N LEU A 412 11.31 17.93 -12.87
CA LEU A 412 10.04 18.62 -12.69
C LEU A 412 10.04 20.03 -13.33
N SER A 413 11.14 20.79 -13.17
CA SER A 413 11.26 22.12 -13.79
C SER A 413 11.19 22.11 -15.32
N ALA A 414 11.55 21.00 -15.96
CA ALA A 414 11.53 20.83 -17.41
C ALA A 414 10.17 20.39 -17.96
N LEU A 415 9.23 19.95 -17.10
CA LEU A 415 7.92 19.47 -17.52
C LEU A 415 6.96 20.65 -17.71
N PRO A 416 6.26 20.78 -18.86
CA PRO A 416 5.31 21.87 -19.08
C PRO A 416 4.08 21.74 -18.16
N LEU A 417 3.40 22.86 -17.94
CA LEU A 417 2.13 22.87 -17.21
C LEU A 417 1.09 22.05 -18.00
N GLY A 418 0.28 21.27 -17.28
CA GLY A 418 -0.68 20.35 -17.87
C GLY A 418 -0.11 18.98 -18.25
N LEU A 419 1.20 18.74 -18.12
CA LEU A 419 1.78 17.42 -18.34
C LEU A 419 1.24 16.43 -17.32
N THR A 420 0.73 15.31 -17.82
CA THR A 420 0.19 14.23 -17.00
C THR A 420 1.06 12.98 -17.17
N CYS A 421 1.68 12.51 -16.08
CA CYS A 421 2.36 11.22 -16.08
C CYS A 421 1.45 10.15 -15.52
N ILE A 422 1.21 9.09 -16.27
CA ILE A 422 0.31 8.00 -15.93
C ILE A 422 1.08 6.69 -15.88
N ALA A 423 0.68 5.80 -14.96
CA ALA A 423 1.18 4.45 -14.92
C ALA A 423 0.08 3.41 -14.76
N SER A 424 0.23 2.27 -15.45
CA SER A 424 -0.62 1.10 -15.23
C SER A 424 -0.25 0.40 -13.92
N HIS A 425 1.04 0.38 -13.58
CA HIS A 425 1.55 -0.19 -12.34
C HIS A 425 2.60 0.72 -11.69
N GLN A 426 2.40 1.01 -10.40
CA GLN A 426 3.38 1.67 -9.52
C GLN A 426 3.89 0.67 -8.49
N ILE A 427 5.19 0.37 -8.52
CA ILE A 427 5.81 -0.57 -7.57
C ILE A 427 5.97 0.04 -6.17
N ALA A 428 6.04 1.37 -6.10
CA ALA A 428 6.25 2.15 -4.89
C ALA A 428 5.27 3.33 -4.83
N GLY A 429 4.00 3.09 -5.16
CA GLY A 429 2.93 4.07 -5.06
C GLY A 429 2.84 4.68 -3.65
N ARG A 430 2.59 5.98 -3.56
CA ARG A 430 2.64 6.72 -2.29
C ARG A 430 1.32 7.44 -2.02
N GLY A 431 0.83 7.30 -0.80
CA GLY A 431 -0.25 8.08 -0.22
C GLY A 431 0.25 9.12 0.80
N ARG A 432 -0.68 9.75 1.53
CA ARG A 432 -0.36 10.69 2.60
C ARG A 432 0.23 9.98 3.82
N GLY A 433 0.97 10.73 4.64
CA GLY A 433 1.48 10.22 5.92
C GLY A 433 2.51 9.09 5.81
N GLY A 434 3.03 8.82 4.60
CA GLY A 434 3.92 7.68 4.34
C GLY A 434 3.20 6.38 3.99
N ASN A 435 1.87 6.39 3.86
CA ASN A 435 1.11 5.21 3.44
C ASN A 435 1.49 4.78 2.02
N SER A 436 1.45 3.48 1.74
CA SER A 436 1.58 2.95 0.38
C SER A 436 0.25 3.10 -0.39
N TRP A 437 0.34 3.30 -1.71
CA TRP A 437 -0.80 3.21 -2.62
C TRP A 437 -0.74 1.88 -3.37
N VAL A 438 -1.76 1.04 -3.17
CA VAL A 438 -1.87 -0.27 -3.83
C VAL A 438 -2.22 -0.06 -5.31
N SER A 439 -1.49 -0.72 -6.19
CA SER A 439 -1.57 -0.51 -7.64
C SER A 439 -1.88 -1.81 -8.43
N PRO A 440 -3.01 -2.49 -8.17
CA PRO A 440 -3.42 -3.63 -8.98
C PRO A 440 -3.73 -3.21 -10.43
N ALA A 441 -3.69 -4.16 -11.36
CA ALA A 441 -4.02 -3.93 -12.77
C ALA A 441 -5.43 -3.34 -12.90
N GLY A 442 -5.58 -2.25 -13.65
CA GLY A 442 -6.87 -1.58 -13.88
C GLY A 442 -7.14 -0.36 -13.00
N CYS A 443 -6.22 0.02 -12.11
CA CYS A 443 -6.26 1.32 -11.43
C CYS A 443 -5.87 2.45 -12.39
N LEU A 444 -6.61 3.57 -12.39
CA LEU A 444 -6.18 4.82 -12.99
C LEU A 444 -5.27 5.57 -12.01
N GLN A 445 -4.00 5.73 -12.36
CA GLN A 445 -3.01 6.36 -11.47
C GLN A 445 -2.13 7.31 -12.26
N PHE A 446 -2.20 8.59 -11.93
CA PHE A 446 -1.43 9.61 -12.61
C PHE A 446 -1.03 10.76 -11.70
N SER A 447 -0.06 11.56 -12.15
CA SER A 447 0.38 12.80 -11.53
C SER A 447 0.35 13.92 -12.57
N LEU A 448 -0.30 15.04 -12.22
CA LEU A 448 -0.47 16.22 -13.05
C LEU A 448 0.43 17.36 -12.57
N VAL A 449 1.16 17.99 -13.50
CA VAL A 449 2.00 19.17 -13.23
C VAL A 449 1.17 20.45 -13.41
N LEU A 450 1.10 21.27 -12.36
CA LEU A 450 0.49 22.60 -12.37
C LEU A 450 1.48 23.66 -11.88
N ARG A 451 1.21 24.92 -12.21
CA ARG A 451 1.99 26.08 -11.78
C ARG A 451 1.05 27.17 -11.29
N LEU A 452 1.38 27.78 -10.16
CA LEU A 452 0.65 28.91 -9.58
C LEU A 452 1.62 30.00 -9.14
N ALA A 453 1.32 31.26 -9.44
CA ALA A 453 2.08 32.39 -8.91
C ALA A 453 1.99 32.45 -7.38
N SER A 454 3.01 33.03 -6.73
CA SER A 454 3.09 33.13 -5.27
C SER A 454 1.87 33.79 -4.61
N ASN A 455 1.26 34.77 -5.29
CA ASN A 455 0.05 35.45 -4.83
C ASN A 455 -1.20 34.54 -4.77
N GLN A 456 -1.13 33.33 -5.33
CA GLN A 456 -2.20 32.32 -5.27
C GLN A 456 -1.96 31.24 -4.20
N ALA A 457 -0.97 31.41 -3.30
CA ALA A 457 -0.58 30.39 -2.32
C ALA A 457 -1.75 29.86 -1.47
N SER A 458 -2.70 30.72 -1.09
CA SER A 458 -3.88 30.35 -0.29
C SER A 458 -4.79 29.33 -0.98
N LYS A 459 -4.75 29.25 -2.31
CA LYS A 459 -5.57 28.32 -3.10
C LYS A 459 -5.02 26.90 -3.10
N ILE A 460 -3.73 26.70 -2.86
CA ILE A 460 -3.07 25.40 -2.97
C ILE A 460 -3.74 24.33 -2.09
N VAL A 461 -4.18 24.71 -0.88
CA VAL A 461 -4.86 23.78 0.05
C VAL A 461 -6.15 23.21 -0.53
N PHE A 462 -6.83 23.96 -1.40
CA PHE A 462 -8.11 23.58 -2.02
C PHE A 462 -7.96 22.72 -3.27
N LEU A 463 -6.74 22.57 -3.82
CA LEU A 463 -6.53 21.77 -5.03
C LEU A 463 -6.97 20.32 -4.87
N GLN A 464 -6.71 19.71 -3.70
CA GLN A 464 -7.16 18.33 -3.43
C GLN A 464 -8.71 18.21 -3.38
N TYR A 465 -9.40 19.29 -2.97
CA TYR A 465 -10.86 19.33 -2.91
C TYR A 465 -11.45 19.48 -4.31
N LEU A 466 -10.88 20.41 -5.08
CA LEU A 466 -11.27 20.66 -6.46
C LEU A 466 -11.05 19.41 -7.33
N PHE A 467 -9.91 18.74 -7.16
CA PHE A 467 -9.61 17.52 -7.88
C PHE A 467 -10.52 16.36 -7.46
N GLY A 468 -10.81 16.22 -6.15
CA GLY A 468 -11.80 15.26 -5.66
C GLY A 468 -13.18 15.49 -6.26
N LEU A 469 -13.64 16.74 -6.30
CA LEU A 469 -14.90 17.10 -6.95
C LEU A 469 -14.90 16.74 -8.44
N ALA A 470 -13.83 17.09 -9.17
CA ALA A 470 -13.67 16.74 -10.58
C ALA A 470 -13.75 15.23 -10.82
N VAL A 471 -13.21 14.40 -9.93
CA VAL A 471 -13.35 12.93 -10.02
C VAL A 471 -14.80 12.48 -9.87
N VAL A 472 -15.50 12.97 -8.86
CA VAL A 472 -16.90 12.60 -8.63
C VAL A 472 -17.79 13.03 -9.79
N GLU A 473 -17.58 14.24 -10.30
CA GLU A 473 -18.35 14.77 -11.43
C GLU A 473 -17.97 14.15 -12.77
N ALA A 474 -16.73 13.69 -12.95
CA ALA A 474 -16.36 12.91 -14.13
C ALA A 474 -17.15 11.59 -14.21
N ILE A 475 -17.39 10.95 -13.06
CA ILE A 475 -18.16 9.71 -12.97
C ILE A 475 -19.66 10.02 -13.05
N ARG A 476 -20.21 10.77 -12.09
CA ARG A 476 -21.66 11.01 -11.95
C ARG A 476 -22.23 11.94 -13.03
N GLY A 477 -21.40 12.80 -13.62
CA GLY A 477 -21.77 13.65 -14.75
C GLY A 477 -21.75 12.93 -16.10
N THR A 478 -21.32 11.66 -16.15
CA THR A 478 -21.48 10.85 -17.36
C THR A 478 -22.98 10.53 -17.55
N PRO A 479 -23.55 10.69 -18.77
CA PRO A 479 -24.98 10.44 -19.01
C PRO A 479 -25.42 9.05 -18.53
N GLY A 480 -26.40 9.02 -17.62
CA GLY A 480 -26.92 7.79 -17.00
C GLY A 480 -26.25 7.39 -15.67
N TYR A 481 -25.14 8.01 -15.26
CA TYR A 481 -24.35 7.60 -14.10
C TYR A 481 -24.65 8.42 -12.82
N ALA A 482 -25.63 9.31 -12.85
CA ALA A 482 -25.93 10.21 -11.73
C ALA A 482 -26.24 9.46 -10.42
N GLY A 483 -26.79 8.25 -10.53
CA GLY A 483 -27.12 7.34 -9.42
C GLY A 483 -26.01 6.38 -8.99
N VAL A 484 -24.81 6.45 -9.59
CA VAL A 484 -23.65 5.68 -9.12
C VAL A 484 -23.13 6.33 -7.83
N GLU A 485 -23.13 5.57 -6.73
CA GLU A 485 -22.89 6.08 -5.37
C GLU A 485 -21.40 6.33 -5.06
N VAL A 486 -20.79 7.27 -5.79
CA VAL A 486 -19.45 7.80 -5.51
C VAL A 486 -19.56 9.06 -4.65
N CYS A 487 -18.76 9.12 -3.59
CA CYS A 487 -18.75 10.20 -2.60
C CYS A 487 -17.32 10.63 -2.22
N LEU A 488 -17.20 11.78 -1.56
CA LEU A 488 -15.94 12.29 -1.03
C LEU A 488 -15.84 12.07 0.48
N LYS A 489 -14.69 11.61 0.95
CA LYS A 489 -14.28 11.66 2.35
C LYS A 489 -13.23 12.76 2.50
N TRP A 490 -13.52 13.70 3.38
CA TRP A 490 -12.60 14.78 3.68
C TRP A 490 -11.29 14.23 4.28
N PRO A 491 -10.13 14.79 3.90
CA PRO A 491 -9.98 15.94 3.00
C PRO A 491 -9.69 15.59 1.52
N ASN A 492 -9.39 14.33 1.18
CA ASN A 492 -8.77 14.01 -0.10
C ASN A 492 -9.07 12.59 -0.64
N ASP A 493 -10.02 11.86 -0.06
CA ASP A 493 -10.30 10.49 -0.45
C ASP A 493 -11.63 10.36 -1.20
N VAL A 494 -11.69 9.41 -2.14
CA VAL A 494 -12.89 9.07 -2.90
C VAL A 494 -13.41 7.72 -2.43
N TYR A 495 -14.71 7.64 -2.16
CA TYR A 495 -15.37 6.47 -1.60
C TYR A 495 -16.55 6.03 -2.46
N GLY A 496 -16.83 4.73 -2.46
CA GLY A 496 -18.04 4.12 -2.99
C GLY A 496 -18.92 3.58 -1.87
N ARG A 497 -20.24 3.61 -2.05
CA ARG A 497 -21.18 2.87 -1.21
C ARG A 497 -21.47 1.52 -1.85
N VAL A 498 -21.22 0.44 -1.11
CA VAL A 498 -21.29 -0.94 -1.62
C VAL A 498 -22.25 -1.78 -0.78
N GLY A 499 -22.98 -2.68 -1.44
CA GLY A 499 -23.88 -3.64 -0.81
C GLY A 499 -25.18 -3.03 -0.28
N GLU A 500 -26.08 -3.90 0.20
CA GLU A 500 -27.40 -3.49 0.70
C GLU A 500 -27.33 -2.54 1.90
N GLY A 501 -26.29 -2.68 2.73
CA GLY A 501 -26.01 -1.81 3.88
C GLY A 501 -25.31 -0.49 3.53
N LYS A 502 -25.02 -0.22 2.24
CA LYS A 502 -24.30 0.97 1.76
C LYS A 502 -22.97 1.23 2.50
N GLU A 503 -22.20 0.17 2.70
CA GLU A 503 -20.88 0.24 3.34
C GLU A 503 -19.95 1.15 2.54
N LEU A 504 -19.24 2.04 3.23
CA LEU A 504 -18.29 2.95 2.62
C LEU A 504 -16.94 2.26 2.40
N ARG A 505 -16.51 2.19 1.15
CA ARG A 505 -15.20 1.65 0.76
C ARG A 505 -14.38 2.69 0.00
N LYS A 506 -13.11 2.81 0.33
CA LYS A 506 -12.20 3.72 -0.38
C LYS A 506 -11.95 3.18 -1.78
N ILE A 507 -12.20 4.01 -2.78
CA ILE A 507 -11.97 3.70 -4.20
C ILE A 507 -10.93 4.64 -4.83
N GLY A 508 -10.47 5.67 -4.11
CA GLY A 508 -9.54 6.64 -4.66
C GLY A 508 -8.92 7.55 -3.62
N GLY A 509 -7.86 8.25 -4.02
CA GLY A 509 -7.18 9.26 -3.20
C GLY A 509 -6.42 10.27 -4.04
N ILE A 510 -6.35 11.50 -3.52
CA ILE A 510 -5.63 12.62 -4.11
C ILE A 510 -4.45 13.00 -3.21
N LEU A 511 -3.29 13.25 -3.80
CA LEU A 511 -2.09 13.72 -3.13
C LEU A 511 -1.57 14.97 -3.85
N VAL A 512 -1.40 16.07 -3.13
CA VAL A 512 -0.83 17.30 -3.70
C VAL A 512 0.50 17.59 -3.01
N ASN A 513 1.57 17.69 -3.80
CA ASN A 513 2.87 18.16 -3.36
C ASN A 513 3.18 19.50 -4.05
N SER A 514 3.67 20.47 -3.29
CA SER A 514 4.06 21.79 -3.77
C SER A 514 5.56 22.02 -3.53
N SER A 515 6.28 22.50 -4.54
CA SER A 515 7.60 23.12 -4.40
C SER A 515 7.49 24.60 -4.77
N TYR A 516 8.31 25.44 -4.14
CA TYR A 516 8.31 26.89 -4.38
C TYR A 516 9.69 27.32 -4.87
N ALA A 517 9.74 27.96 -6.03
CA ALA A 517 10.95 28.49 -6.61
C ALA A 517 10.64 29.66 -7.54
N GLY A 518 11.45 30.73 -7.50
CA GLY A 518 11.36 31.83 -8.47
C GLY A 518 9.99 32.53 -8.51
N ASP A 519 9.36 32.76 -7.36
CA ASP A 519 8.03 33.38 -7.22
C ASP A 519 6.85 32.56 -7.76
N GLU A 520 7.08 31.28 -8.04
CA GLU A 520 6.08 30.32 -8.52
C GLU A 520 6.05 29.06 -7.65
N PHE A 521 4.86 28.53 -7.41
CA PHE A 521 4.64 27.19 -6.90
C PHE A 521 4.51 26.21 -8.06
N THR A 522 5.40 25.22 -8.12
CA THR A 522 5.19 24.04 -8.94
C THR A 522 4.47 22.98 -8.12
N LEU A 523 3.40 22.44 -8.68
CA LEU A 523 2.48 21.53 -8.00
C LEU A 523 2.45 20.22 -8.75
N VAL A 524 2.53 19.12 -8.02
CA VAL A 524 2.34 17.77 -8.54
C VAL A 524 1.12 17.18 -7.86
N VAL A 525 0.03 17.06 -8.63
CA VAL A 525 -1.27 16.52 -8.18
C VAL A 525 -1.37 15.05 -8.60
N GLY A 526 -1.09 14.16 -7.66
CA GLY A 526 -1.29 12.72 -7.80
C GLY A 526 -2.75 12.34 -7.58
N CYS A 527 -3.30 11.54 -8.48
CA CYS A 527 -4.65 10.99 -8.40
C CYS A 527 -4.59 9.49 -8.68
N GLY A 528 -5.00 8.68 -7.70
CA GLY A 528 -5.17 7.24 -7.83
C GLY A 528 -6.65 6.86 -7.65
N ILE A 529 -7.26 6.24 -8.65
CA ILE A 529 -8.64 5.76 -8.64
C ILE A 529 -8.65 4.27 -9.04
N ASN A 530 -9.32 3.45 -8.24
CA ASN A 530 -9.61 2.06 -8.55
C ASN A 530 -10.70 2.02 -9.63
N THR A 531 -10.33 1.80 -10.89
CA THR A 531 -11.27 1.94 -12.02
C THR A 531 -11.91 0.61 -12.37
N SER A 532 -11.09 -0.36 -12.79
CA SER A 532 -11.53 -1.67 -13.27
C SER A 532 -10.77 -2.82 -12.60
N ASN A 533 -9.97 -2.52 -11.59
CA ASN A 533 -9.13 -3.51 -10.94
C ASN A 533 -9.97 -4.51 -10.13
N PRO A 534 -9.47 -5.75 -9.97
CA PRO A 534 -10.09 -6.74 -9.10
C PRO A 534 -9.73 -6.48 -7.62
N LEU A 535 -9.95 -7.50 -6.78
CA LEU A 535 -9.43 -7.56 -5.41
C LEU A 535 -7.93 -7.20 -5.35
N PRO A 536 -7.42 -6.66 -4.21
CA PRO A 536 -8.09 -6.50 -2.91
C PRO A 536 -8.99 -5.27 -2.75
N THR A 537 -9.03 -4.36 -3.73
CA THR A 537 -9.75 -3.09 -3.56
C THR A 537 -11.11 -3.12 -4.25
N THR A 538 -11.96 -2.13 -3.93
CA THR A 538 -13.22 -1.91 -4.64
C THR A 538 -12.98 -0.88 -5.75
N SER A 539 -13.51 -1.18 -6.93
CA SER A 539 -13.39 -0.34 -8.12
C SER A 539 -14.67 0.43 -8.47
N VAL A 540 -14.55 1.48 -9.28
CA VAL A 540 -15.69 2.23 -9.85
C VAL A 540 -16.58 1.29 -10.66
N ASN A 541 -16.01 0.36 -11.41
CA ASN A 541 -16.79 -0.58 -12.24
C ASN A 541 -17.59 -1.58 -11.41
N GLU A 542 -17.17 -1.93 -10.19
CA GLU A 542 -18.03 -2.68 -9.26
C GLU A 542 -19.27 -1.86 -8.86
N LEU A 543 -19.13 -0.55 -8.64
CA LEU A 543 -20.27 0.32 -8.33
C LEU A 543 -21.22 0.44 -9.52
N VAL A 544 -20.68 0.55 -10.73
CA VAL A 544 -21.47 0.56 -11.97
C VAL A 544 -22.22 -0.76 -12.15
N ALA A 545 -21.55 -1.90 -11.92
CA ALA A 545 -22.16 -3.22 -11.99
C ALA A 545 -23.27 -3.40 -10.95
N ALA A 546 -23.04 -2.95 -9.71
CA ALA A 546 -24.04 -2.97 -8.64
C ALA A 546 -25.25 -2.09 -8.98
N HIS A 547 -25.02 -0.89 -9.52
CA HIS A 547 -26.07 0.00 -9.98
C HIS A 547 -26.91 -0.66 -11.10
N ASN A 548 -26.25 -1.25 -12.11
CA ASN A 548 -26.92 -1.99 -13.17
C ASN A 548 -27.79 -3.13 -12.64
N ALA A 549 -27.27 -3.91 -11.69
CA ALA A 549 -28.02 -5.01 -11.07
C ALA A 549 -29.22 -4.51 -10.25
N GLN A 550 -29.08 -3.40 -9.52
CA GLN A 550 -30.13 -2.87 -8.66
C GLN A 550 -31.26 -2.18 -9.45
N TYR A 551 -30.92 -1.43 -10.50
CA TYR A 551 -31.88 -0.57 -11.21
C TYR A 551 -32.24 -1.08 -12.61
N GLY A 552 -31.71 -2.24 -13.03
CA GLY A 552 -31.96 -2.81 -14.36
C GLY A 552 -31.39 -1.97 -15.51
N THR A 553 -30.32 -1.21 -15.26
CA THR A 553 -29.65 -0.39 -16.27
C THR A 553 -28.54 -1.15 -17.00
N ALA A 554 -28.06 -0.59 -18.11
CA ALA A 554 -26.97 -1.15 -18.91
C ALA A 554 -25.82 -0.14 -19.11
N LEU A 555 -25.38 0.48 -18.01
CA LEU A 555 -24.27 1.42 -18.01
C LEU A 555 -22.96 0.69 -18.37
N ALA A 556 -22.17 1.26 -19.28
CA ALA A 556 -20.89 0.71 -19.67
C ALA A 556 -19.84 0.85 -18.55
N PRO A 557 -18.89 -0.08 -18.42
CA PRO A 557 -17.75 0.10 -17.51
C PRO A 557 -16.84 1.23 -18.01
N PHE A 558 -16.20 1.94 -17.08
CA PHE A 558 -15.14 2.89 -17.41
C PHE A 558 -13.84 2.14 -17.74
N THR A 559 -13.13 2.62 -18.76
CA THR A 559 -11.71 2.33 -18.94
C THR A 559 -10.86 3.44 -18.30
N PRO A 560 -9.59 3.19 -17.93
CA PRO A 560 -8.70 4.22 -17.39
C PRO A 560 -8.55 5.43 -18.31
N GLU A 561 -8.49 5.23 -19.63
CA GLU A 561 -8.38 6.28 -20.65
C GLU A 561 -9.60 7.22 -20.61
N VAL A 562 -10.80 6.63 -20.63
CA VAL A 562 -12.05 7.39 -20.64
C VAL A 562 -12.23 8.15 -19.33
N LEU A 563 -11.96 7.49 -18.20
CA LEU A 563 -12.08 8.13 -16.90
C LEU A 563 -11.07 9.26 -16.75
N MET A 564 -9.79 9.06 -17.14
CA MET A 564 -8.77 10.12 -17.05
C MET A 564 -9.15 11.33 -17.90
N ALA A 565 -9.57 11.11 -19.15
CA ALA A 565 -9.98 12.20 -20.04
C ALA A 565 -11.14 13.01 -19.45
N ARG A 566 -12.14 12.34 -18.84
CA ARG A 566 -13.26 13.00 -18.15
C ARG A 566 -12.82 13.76 -16.91
N VAL A 567 -11.95 13.18 -16.07
CA VAL A 567 -11.43 13.84 -14.86
C VAL A 567 -10.68 15.12 -15.22
N LEU A 568 -9.74 15.04 -16.18
CA LEU A 568 -8.95 16.20 -16.59
C LEU A 568 -9.79 17.26 -17.30
N HIS A 569 -10.82 16.85 -18.06
CA HIS A 569 -11.78 17.77 -18.67
C HIS A 569 -12.59 18.52 -17.60
N GLN A 570 -13.15 17.81 -16.63
CA GLN A 570 -13.90 18.43 -15.53
C GLN A 570 -13.02 19.38 -14.72
N PHE A 571 -11.81 18.94 -14.36
CA PHE A 571 -10.86 19.78 -13.63
C PHE A 571 -10.47 21.03 -14.44
N GLY A 572 -10.19 20.88 -15.74
CA GLY A 572 -9.86 22.00 -16.63
C GLY A 572 -10.99 23.03 -16.73
N GLY A 573 -12.25 22.58 -16.77
CA GLY A 573 -13.42 23.47 -16.76
C GLY A 573 -13.65 24.20 -15.43
N MET A 574 -13.09 23.70 -14.32
CA MET A 574 -13.13 24.37 -13.01
C MET A 574 -11.98 25.35 -12.80
N TRP A 575 -10.91 25.23 -13.59
CA TRP A 575 -9.63 25.86 -13.30
C TRP A 575 -9.68 27.39 -13.31
N ASP A 576 -10.27 27.99 -14.34
CA ASP A 576 -10.29 29.46 -14.46
C ASP A 576 -11.16 30.13 -13.41
N VAL A 577 -12.33 29.52 -13.10
CA VAL A 577 -13.19 29.96 -11.99
C VAL A 577 -12.43 29.84 -10.67
N PHE A 578 -11.70 28.76 -10.45
CA PHE A 578 -10.89 28.58 -9.25
C PHE A 578 -9.75 29.61 -9.12
N LEU A 579 -9.08 29.91 -10.24
CA LEU A 579 -8.04 30.94 -10.28
C LEU A 579 -8.58 32.34 -10.03
N ASN A 580 -9.82 32.64 -10.42
CA ASN A 580 -10.40 33.97 -10.23
C ASN A 580 -11.07 34.13 -8.87
N GLU A 581 -11.85 33.13 -8.44
CA GLU A 581 -12.78 33.24 -7.31
C GLU A 581 -12.38 32.37 -6.10
N GLY A 582 -11.38 31.51 -6.24
CA GLY A 582 -11.01 30.54 -5.21
C GLY A 582 -11.98 29.36 -5.14
N PHE A 583 -12.11 28.75 -3.96
CA PHE A 583 -12.91 27.52 -3.80
C PHE A 583 -14.41 27.77 -3.54
N GLU A 584 -14.80 28.99 -3.17
CA GLU A 584 -16.17 29.32 -2.74
C GLU A 584 -17.26 28.86 -3.75
N PRO A 585 -17.12 29.07 -5.08
CA PRO A 585 -18.13 28.62 -6.05
C PRO A 585 -18.37 27.11 -6.08
N PHE A 586 -17.44 26.32 -5.54
CA PHE A 586 -17.47 24.86 -5.56
C PHE A 586 -17.96 24.25 -4.25
N VAL A 587 -18.09 25.03 -3.17
CA VAL A 587 -18.40 24.53 -1.82
C VAL A 587 -19.69 23.71 -1.82
N ASN A 588 -20.78 24.23 -2.39
CA ASN A 588 -22.06 23.53 -2.40
C ASN A 588 -22.02 22.21 -3.17
N ARG A 589 -21.29 22.17 -4.29
CA ARG A 589 -21.12 20.95 -5.10
C ARG A 589 -20.27 19.91 -4.36
N TYR A 590 -19.19 20.35 -3.71
CA TYR A 590 -18.33 19.50 -2.89
C TYR A 590 -19.08 18.92 -1.68
N LEU A 591 -19.79 19.76 -0.92
CA LEU A 591 -20.59 19.32 0.23
C LEU A 591 -21.80 18.47 -0.19
N GLY A 592 -22.29 18.65 -1.42
CA GLY A 592 -23.36 17.80 -1.99
C GLY A 592 -22.92 16.37 -2.31
N CYS A 593 -21.61 16.09 -2.35
CA CYS A 593 -21.09 14.76 -2.63
C CYS A 593 -20.19 14.17 -1.54
N TRP A 594 -19.87 14.91 -0.48
CA TRP A 594 -19.13 14.36 0.65
C TRP A 594 -20.02 13.54 1.61
N ILE A 595 -19.39 12.81 2.54
CA ILE A 595 -20.11 11.92 3.48
C ILE A 595 -20.25 12.49 4.91
N HIS A 596 -19.86 13.74 5.16
CA HIS A 596 -19.65 14.25 6.52
C HIS A 596 -20.73 15.18 7.06
N SER A 597 -21.69 15.60 6.23
CA SER A 597 -22.78 16.48 6.67
C SER A 597 -23.47 15.93 7.90
N GLU A 598 -23.67 16.79 8.91
CA GLU A 598 -24.44 16.51 10.12
C GLU A 598 -23.87 15.39 11.01
N GLN A 599 -22.68 14.88 10.70
CA GLN A 599 -22.03 13.85 11.50
C GLN A 599 -21.63 14.41 12.86
N ARG A 600 -21.92 13.62 13.89
CA ARG A 600 -21.52 13.88 15.28
C ARG A 600 -20.22 13.18 15.56
N VAL A 601 -19.28 13.92 16.10
CA VAL A 601 -17.92 13.47 16.34
C VAL A 601 -17.46 13.98 17.70
N THR A 602 -16.69 13.17 18.41
CA THR A 602 -16.12 13.51 19.71
C THR A 602 -14.68 13.93 19.53
N ILE A 603 -14.32 15.12 20.04
CA ILE A 603 -12.94 15.59 20.07
C ILE A 603 -12.23 14.86 21.22
N GLU A 604 -11.33 13.93 20.92
CA GLU A 604 -10.65 13.07 21.90
C GLU A 604 -9.92 13.87 22.98
N ALA A 605 -9.29 14.99 22.61
CA ALA A 605 -8.51 15.80 23.54
C ALA A 605 -9.36 16.47 24.64
N THR A 606 -10.64 16.72 24.37
CA THR A 606 -11.53 17.46 25.27
C THR A 606 -12.74 16.64 25.72
N GLY A 607 -13.05 15.53 25.05
CA GLY A 607 -14.30 14.79 25.17
C GLY A 607 -15.51 15.54 24.59
N GLN A 608 -15.32 16.72 23.99
CA GLN A 608 -16.42 17.55 23.49
C GLN A 608 -17.05 16.91 22.26
N ILE A 609 -18.38 16.80 22.26
CA ILE A 609 -19.14 16.37 21.10
C ILE A 609 -19.40 17.59 20.22
N VAL A 610 -19.04 17.48 18.95
CA VAL A 610 -19.27 18.52 17.94
C VAL A 610 -20.02 17.94 16.74
N LYS A 611 -20.66 18.81 15.98
CA LYS A 611 -21.36 18.51 14.74
C LYS A 611 -20.61 19.10 13.56
N ILE A 612 -20.32 18.30 12.55
CA ILE A 612 -19.70 18.77 11.31
C ILE A 612 -20.72 19.56 10.48
N ILE A 613 -20.34 20.76 10.05
CA ILE A 613 -21.19 21.64 9.25
C ILE A 613 -20.57 22.10 7.92
N GLY A 614 -19.30 21.79 7.67
CA GLY A 614 -18.65 22.14 6.40
C GLY A 614 -17.15 22.25 6.51
N ILE A 615 -16.57 23.14 5.70
CA ILE A 615 -15.15 23.48 5.72
C ILE A 615 -14.97 25.00 5.83
N THR A 616 -13.81 25.44 6.32
CA THR A 616 -13.47 26.86 6.38
C THR A 616 -13.16 27.40 4.98
N PRO A 617 -13.59 28.62 4.64
CA PRO A 617 -13.38 29.21 3.31
C PRO A 617 -11.91 29.53 3.01
N ASP A 618 -11.08 29.81 4.02
CA ASP A 618 -9.71 30.28 3.82
C ASP A 618 -8.66 29.15 3.84
N HIS A 619 -8.92 28.08 4.60
CA HIS A 619 -7.92 27.05 4.93
C HIS A 619 -8.39 25.62 4.67
N GLY A 620 -9.65 25.42 4.28
CA GLY A 620 -10.24 24.09 4.10
C GLY A 620 -10.27 23.22 5.37
N LEU A 621 -10.14 23.80 6.56
CA LEU A 621 -10.27 23.05 7.82
C LEU A 621 -11.70 22.53 7.97
N LEU A 622 -11.86 21.40 8.66
CA LEU A 622 -13.18 20.83 8.93
C LEU A 622 -13.89 21.70 9.98
N ARG A 623 -14.99 22.35 9.59
CA ARG A 623 -15.72 23.27 10.44
C ARG A 623 -16.82 22.55 11.21
N THR A 624 -16.83 22.73 12.52
CA THR A 624 -17.79 22.10 13.43
C THR A 624 -18.43 23.09 14.39
N VAL A 625 -19.57 22.71 14.97
CA VAL A 625 -20.22 23.43 16.07
C VAL A 625 -20.36 22.54 17.31
N PRO A 626 -20.08 23.05 18.52
CA PRO A 626 -20.35 22.32 19.75
C PRO A 626 -21.81 21.90 19.88
N ILE A 627 -22.02 20.68 20.39
CA ILE A 627 -23.32 20.20 20.85
C ILE A 627 -23.33 20.25 22.37
N ASP A 628 -24.11 21.17 22.94
CA ASP A 628 -24.39 21.24 24.37
C ASP A 628 -25.77 20.67 24.67
N VAL A 629 -26.08 20.43 25.95
CA VAL A 629 -27.40 20.02 26.42
C VAL A 629 -27.90 21.05 27.42
N ASP A 630 -29.11 21.58 27.21
CA ASP A 630 -29.74 22.52 28.14
C ASP A 630 -30.24 21.84 29.43
N ARG A 631 -30.76 22.64 30.37
CA ARG A 631 -31.29 22.14 31.66
C ARG A 631 -32.52 21.24 31.51
N GLU A 632 -33.15 21.24 30.34
CA GLU A 632 -34.33 20.45 30.01
C GLU A 632 -33.96 19.19 29.19
N GLY A 633 -32.66 18.93 28.98
CA GLY A 633 -32.18 17.77 28.23
C GLY A 633 -32.20 17.94 26.71
N ARG A 634 -32.44 19.15 26.19
CA ARG A 634 -32.47 19.43 24.74
C ARG A 634 -31.10 19.86 24.25
N GLU A 635 -30.78 19.47 23.02
CA GLU A 635 -29.52 19.86 22.40
C GLU A 635 -29.53 21.34 21.99
N VAL A 636 -28.48 22.04 22.37
CA VAL A 636 -28.22 23.43 21.97
C VAL A 636 -26.93 23.46 21.16
N PHE A 637 -26.97 24.11 20.01
CA PHE A 637 -25.83 24.22 19.11
C PHE A 637 -25.14 25.57 19.29
N GLY A 638 -23.81 25.55 19.37
CA GLY A 638 -23.00 26.78 19.28
C GLY A 638 -22.63 27.46 20.60
N GLY A 639 -22.61 26.73 21.72
CA GLY A 639 -22.13 27.25 23.00
C GLY A 639 -23.20 28.07 23.73
N GLY A 640 -23.86 27.50 24.74
CA GLY A 640 -24.97 28.19 25.41
C GLY A 640 -25.11 27.97 26.90
N MET A 641 -24.43 28.81 27.71
CA MET A 641 -25.00 29.34 28.96
C MET A 641 -24.24 30.62 29.42
N GLY A 642 -24.78 31.79 29.09
CA GLY A 642 -24.42 33.09 29.72
C GLY A 642 -23.65 34.09 28.85
N ARG A 643 -24.31 35.22 28.54
CA ARG A 643 -23.81 36.47 27.89
C ARG A 643 -23.28 36.33 26.45
N GLU A 644 -24.14 36.77 25.53
CA GLU A 644 -23.97 36.92 24.05
C GLU A 644 -23.62 35.63 23.26
N PRO A 645 -24.37 35.32 22.19
CA PRO A 645 -24.11 34.14 21.37
C PRO A 645 -22.87 34.39 20.50
N ARG A 646 -21.68 34.11 21.01
CA ARG A 646 -20.54 33.84 20.14
C ARG A 646 -20.80 32.50 19.48
N ARG A 647 -21.22 32.49 18.20
CA ARG A 647 -21.20 31.29 17.34
C ARG A 647 -19.75 30.78 17.28
N GLY A 648 -19.33 30.01 18.28
CA GLY A 648 -17.98 29.47 18.37
C GLY A 648 -17.89 28.27 17.46
N PHE A 649 -17.40 28.45 16.24
CA PHE A 649 -16.97 27.31 15.44
C PHE A 649 -15.74 26.66 16.09
N VAL A 650 -15.65 25.35 15.97
CA VAL A 650 -14.42 24.60 16.25
C VAL A 650 -13.93 24.07 14.92
N ASP A 651 -12.82 24.63 14.43
CA ASP A 651 -12.20 24.24 13.17
C ASP A 651 -11.11 23.19 13.43
N LEU A 652 -11.15 22.09 12.69
CA LEU A 652 -10.33 20.89 12.92
C LEU A 652 -9.42 20.63 11.72
N GLN A 653 -8.16 20.28 11.98
CA GLN A 653 -7.14 20.01 10.97
C GLN A 653 -6.92 18.51 10.81
N PRO A 654 -6.67 17.97 9.59
CA PRO A 654 -6.44 16.54 9.44
C PRO A 654 -5.07 16.18 10.05
N ASP A 655 -5.04 15.27 11.03
CA ASP A 655 -3.80 14.79 11.65
C ASP A 655 -3.09 13.67 10.85
N GLY A 656 -3.73 13.19 9.78
CA GLY A 656 -3.28 12.04 8.99
C GLY A 656 -4.10 10.78 9.30
N ASN A 657 -3.43 9.74 9.82
CA ASN A 657 -4.00 8.40 9.95
C ASN A 657 -4.90 8.22 11.19
N GLY A 658 -4.88 9.14 12.16
CA GLY A 658 -5.67 9.05 13.40
C GLY A 658 -7.12 9.54 13.26
N PHE A 659 -7.40 10.38 12.25
CA PHE A 659 -8.72 10.91 11.97
C PHE A 659 -9.68 9.84 11.40
N ASP A 660 -10.50 9.25 12.27
CA ASP A 660 -11.59 8.37 11.86
C ASP A 660 -12.98 8.94 12.18
N MET A 661 -13.43 9.84 11.29
CA MET A 661 -14.79 10.37 11.29
C MET A 661 -15.87 9.29 11.15
N LEU A 662 -15.56 8.11 10.59
CA LEU A 662 -16.51 7.00 10.48
C LEU A 662 -16.73 6.31 11.83
N LYS A 663 -15.78 6.46 12.77
CA LYS A 663 -15.90 6.01 14.16
C LYS A 663 -16.35 7.09 15.13
N LYS A 664 -16.67 8.29 14.64
CA LYS A 664 -17.09 9.45 15.44
C LYS A 664 -16.00 9.97 16.40
N LEU A 665 -14.72 9.83 16.08
CA LEU A 665 -13.59 10.30 16.91
C LEU A 665 -12.68 11.24 16.12
N LEU A 666 -12.27 12.36 16.75
CA LEU A 666 -11.39 13.38 16.17
C LEU A 666 -10.31 13.83 17.15
N VAL A 667 -9.05 13.93 16.72
CA VAL A 667 -7.94 14.39 17.57
C VAL A 667 -7.70 15.89 17.36
N SER A 668 -7.59 16.65 18.45
CA SER A 668 -7.09 18.03 18.41
C SER A 668 -5.58 18.03 18.67
N LYS A 669 -4.80 18.69 17.81
CA LYS A 669 -3.37 18.89 18.06
C LYS A 669 -3.19 20.03 19.07
N LYS A 670 -2.39 19.78 20.13
CA LYS A 670 -1.95 20.84 21.06
C LYS A 670 -1.21 21.92 20.25
N THR A 671 -1.63 23.16 20.46
CA THR A 671 -1.06 24.36 19.86
C THR A 671 0.41 24.54 20.21
#